data_AF-A0A1Z5KRU5-F1
#
_entry.id   AF-A0A1Z5KRU5-F1
#
_cell.length_a   1.000
_cell.length_b   1.000
_cell.length_c   1.000
_cell.angle_alpha   90.00
_cell.angle_beta   90.00
_cell.angle_gamma   90.00
#
_symmetry.space_group_name_H-M   'P 1'
#
loop_
_entity.id
_entity.type
_entity.pdbx_description
1 polymer ?
#
loop_
_entity_poly.entity_id
_entity_poly.type
_entity_poly.pdbx_seq_one_letter_code
_entity_poly.pdbx_strand_id
1 'polypeptide(L)'
;MEQGRKPVLSATMGSTYIFSINAADACHLEPRNGSKNIGLWTESTPAGAEHWYLVFPYVSYRGSRGVAIKLTHGMAVSWDPRKIYHCTSLPTCPDGHEVYGGVWGSFGATMGTNGDETVCHHTVVASHKTQHTTEQNEMRTLKTFVALLRILSFPSSVYKKANTHLKQTTTTMKADDFMKLDAIFAPRSIAVVGASSQEGKVGNAIFSNLLHGHFNGVLYPVNPSANHIMCVKAYSSILDIQDVVDLAMIILPPQRALKTVQDALEKGVKGIVIVSAGFREVGPEGRALEDQIVALCHAAGVPVVGPNCLGVINPKHSMNASFSTRLPKAGNISFISQSGALCTAVLDFAADRDFGFSKFISIGNKADVDELDLLRYLHQDRDTEVIMIYLEELRRGGLEFIETVKQITTYSDHPTPILVIKSGRTSAGALAASSHTGAIAGSEAVYDSIFEQAGMIRVDSINDLFDFASCFTMKDSQGRRKVPAGNKVAIVTNAGGPGIVATDMTISSGLELATLNEETVETLKSHLPATANFHNPVDVIGDAGSDRYENALTAVIHDNNVDGAIVILTPQSMTNVLETAKSVVRIKQRTTKPILCVFMGILDVSAGVKYLQEHGVPVFKFPESAARAFGALSYYAKWLERQHLAQFPLKHDEAKAREIIESCLARGQTYLGEIDGLDLLRCYGFPVLETKLATTAIEAADLAEAMGFPAVLKIVSPQIIHKSDAGGVMIKLKSREEVMAGFEEIIANAKKYDENADIKGCLVTTMAPKGREVILGANRYPVFGPLIMFGFGGIFVEVFKDVAFRLAPIKRNEARRMMHKIKAYHLLKEFRGIPASDTETLEKLLVSLSDMVTNHPEIQELDINPLMVHGVGQGATVADCRIILKALEQNAQISRL
;
A
#
# COMPACT_ATOMS: atom_id res chain seq x y z
N MET A 1 -59.85 -18.83 -19.62
CA MET A 1 -59.86 -17.72 -18.65
C MET A 1 -59.30 -18.26 -17.34
N GLU A 2 -58.26 -17.76 -16.70
CA GLU A 2 -57.17 -16.84 -17.00
C GLU A 2 -56.10 -17.19 -15.94
N GLN A 3 -54.83 -17.32 -16.35
CA GLN A 3 -53.70 -17.65 -15.46
C GLN A 3 -53.00 -16.40 -14.94
N GLY A 4 -52.59 -16.49 -13.68
CA GLY A 4 -51.38 -15.99 -13.01
C GLY A 4 -50.54 -14.85 -13.63
N ARG A 5 -50.24 -13.85 -12.79
CA ARG A 5 -49.02 -13.04 -12.90
C ARG A 5 -48.30 -12.95 -11.55
N LYS A 6 -47.22 -13.72 -11.44
CA LYS A 6 -46.15 -13.59 -10.44
C LYS A 6 -45.26 -12.38 -10.83
N PRO A 7 -44.63 -11.67 -9.89
CA PRO A 7 -43.68 -10.62 -10.23
C PRO A 7 -42.41 -11.23 -10.84
N VAL A 8 -42.00 -10.68 -11.99
CA VAL A 8 -40.78 -11.05 -12.72
C VAL A 8 -39.60 -10.29 -12.13
N LEU A 9 -38.64 -11.01 -11.57
CA LEU A 9 -37.30 -10.50 -11.22
C LEU A 9 -36.42 -10.59 -12.47
N SER A 10 -36.16 -9.48 -13.15
CA SER A 10 -35.07 -9.40 -14.11
C SER A 10 -33.81 -8.93 -13.39
N ALA A 11 -32.85 -9.83 -13.18
CA ALA A 11 -31.53 -9.51 -12.66
C ALA A 11 -30.65 -9.00 -13.80
N THR A 12 -30.41 -7.69 -13.86
CA THR A 12 -29.29 -7.11 -14.61
C THR A 12 -28.16 -6.81 -13.63
N MET A 13 -27.00 -7.44 -13.85
CA MET A 13 -25.79 -7.25 -13.05
C MET A 13 -25.17 -5.88 -13.37
N GLY A 14 -25.23 -4.99 -12.38
CA GLY A 14 -24.65 -3.65 -12.36
C GLY A 14 -25.22 -2.93 -11.14
N SER A 15 -24.41 -2.19 -10.40
CA SER A 15 -24.79 -1.53 -9.14
C SER A 15 -25.88 -0.47 -9.34
N THR A 16 -27.14 -0.89 -9.46
CA THR A 16 -28.33 -0.04 -9.51
C THR A 16 -29.52 -0.82 -8.95
N TYR A 17 -30.04 -0.38 -7.80
CA TYR A 17 -31.28 -0.91 -7.23
C TYR A 17 -32.44 -0.05 -7.73
N ILE A 18 -33.39 -0.65 -8.47
CA ILE A 18 -34.64 0.00 -8.88
C ILE A 18 -35.74 -0.47 -7.92
N PHE A 19 -36.37 0.46 -7.20
CA PHE A 19 -37.58 0.18 -6.42
C PHE A 19 -38.75 0.94 -7.05
N SER A 20 -39.83 0.23 -7.39
CA SER A 20 -41.11 0.86 -7.74
C SER A 20 -41.99 0.91 -6.49
N ILE A 21 -42.35 2.11 -6.03
CA ILE A 21 -43.37 2.29 -4.98
C ILE A 21 -44.68 2.59 -5.72
N ASN A 22 -45.75 1.88 -5.37
CA ASN A 22 -47.08 2.16 -5.89
C ASN A 22 -47.68 3.34 -5.10
N ALA A 23 -48.22 4.34 -5.79
CA ALA A 23 -48.65 5.60 -5.18
C ALA A 23 -49.78 5.46 -4.14
N ALA A 24 -50.50 4.33 -4.16
CA ALA A 24 -51.55 4.03 -3.17
C ALA A 24 -51.02 3.80 -1.75
N ASP A 25 -49.75 3.41 -1.58
CA ASP A 25 -49.17 3.08 -0.27
C ASP A 25 -48.51 4.27 0.44
N ALA A 26 -48.39 5.43 -0.22
CA ALA A 26 -47.71 6.61 0.33
C ALA A 26 -48.63 7.51 1.19
N CYS A 27 -49.96 7.36 1.10
CA CYS A 27 -50.92 8.25 1.77
C CYS A 27 -51.13 8.00 3.28
N HIS A 28 -50.38 7.10 3.92
CA HIS A 28 -50.58 6.75 5.34
C HIS A 28 -49.34 6.88 6.25
N LEU A 29 -48.32 7.66 5.84
CA LEU A 29 -47.15 7.93 6.68
C LEU A 29 -47.33 9.22 7.50
N GLU A 30 -47.95 9.12 8.68
CA GLU A 30 -47.78 10.13 9.72
C GLU A 30 -46.47 9.89 10.50
N PRO A 31 -45.61 10.90 10.69
CA PRO A 31 -44.39 10.74 11.45
C PRO A 31 -44.70 10.71 12.95
N ARG A 32 -44.72 9.52 13.55
CA ARG A 32 -44.52 9.40 15.00
C ARG A 32 -43.04 9.65 15.32
N ASN A 33 -42.79 10.75 16.02
CA ASN A 33 -41.53 11.22 16.62
C ASN A 33 -40.53 11.97 15.70
N GLY A 34 -40.70 13.30 15.65
CA GLY A 34 -39.63 14.24 16.04
C GLY A 34 -38.47 14.56 15.08
N SER A 35 -38.43 14.07 13.85
CA SER A 35 -37.40 14.47 12.87
C SER A 35 -37.84 15.69 12.05
N LYS A 36 -37.59 16.90 12.56
CA LYS A 36 -37.65 18.13 11.74
C LYS A 36 -36.42 18.16 10.82
N ASN A 37 -36.61 17.96 9.50
CA ASN A 37 -35.79 18.48 8.37
C ASN A 37 -35.96 17.66 7.06
N ILE A 38 -37.19 17.30 6.70
CA ILE A 38 -37.52 16.84 5.34
C ILE A 38 -38.79 17.58 4.91
N GLY A 39 -38.69 18.36 3.83
CA GLY A 39 -39.81 19.10 3.25
C GLY A 39 -40.27 18.44 1.95
N LEU A 40 -41.58 18.32 1.79
CA LEU A 40 -42.23 17.81 0.58
C LEU A 40 -42.84 19.01 -0.15
N TRP A 41 -42.48 19.22 -1.42
CA TRP A 41 -42.94 20.35 -2.22
C TRP A 41 -43.66 19.89 -3.48
N THR A 42 -44.73 20.59 -3.85
CA THR A 42 -45.58 20.28 -5.00
C THR A 42 -45.63 21.45 -5.97
N GLU A 43 -45.47 21.16 -7.26
CA GLU A 43 -45.63 22.14 -8.33
C GLU A 43 -46.67 21.64 -9.34
N SER A 44 -47.69 22.46 -9.59
CA SER A 44 -48.73 22.20 -10.58
C SER A 44 -48.38 22.89 -11.90
N THR A 45 -48.22 22.13 -12.98
CA THR A 45 -47.98 22.69 -14.31
C THR A 45 -49.29 23.10 -15.00
N PRO A 46 -49.26 24.01 -15.99
CA PRO A 46 -50.46 24.44 -16.74
C PRO A 46 -51.19 23.30 -17.47
N ALA A 47 -50.56 22.13 -17.60
CA ALA A 47 -51.13 20.92 -18.21
C ALA A 47 -51.74 19.93 -17.19
N GLY A 48 -51.87 20.31 -15.91
CA GLY A 48 -52.52 19.49 -14.88
C GLY A 48 -51.68 18.34 -14.32
N ALA A 49 -50.37 18.29 -14.60
CA ALA A 49 -49.48 17.32 -13.97
C ALA A 49 -48.91 17.87 -12.65
N GLU A 50 -49.12 17.12 -11.57
CA GLU A 50 -48.50 17.37 -10.26
C GLU A 50 -47.10 16.73 -10.19
N HIS A 51 -46.09 17.53 -9.84
CA HIS A 51 -44.74 17.05 -9.58
C HIS A 51 -44.40 17.14 -8.10
N TRP A 52 -43.82 16.06 -7.57
CA TRP A 52 -43.44 15.92 -6.17
C TRP A 52 -41.93 15.98 -6.04
N TYR A 53 -41.45 16.82 -5.11
CA TYR A 53 -40.02 17.03 -4.87
C TYR A 53 -39.65 16.75 -3.41
N LEU A 54 -38.57 16.00 -3.22
CA LEU A 54 -37.88 15.81 -1.94
C LEU A 54 -36.64 16.71 -1.91
N VAL A 55 -36.57 17.60 -0.92
CA VAL A 55 -35.51 18.60 -0.80
C VAL A 55 -34.68 18.35 0.45
N PHE A 56 -33.36 18.23 0.26
CA PHE A 56 -32.38 18.10 1.34
C PHE A 56 -31.56 19.39 1.47
N PRO A 57 -31.49 20.02 2.65
CA PRO A 57 -30.58 21.13 2.87
C PRO A 57 -29.14 20.64 3.10
N TYR A 58 -28.16 21.21 2.40
CA TYR A 58 -26.73 21.06 2.68
C TYR A 58 -26.02 22.41 2.56
N VAL A 59 -25.06 22.69 3.44
CA VAL A 59 -24.29 23.94 3.45
C VAL A 59 -22.92 23.69 2.81
N SER A 60 -22.58 24.44 1.75
CA SER A 60 -21.25 24.42 1.14
C SER A 60 -20.55 25.78 1.26
N TYR A 61 -19.22 25.80 1.13
CA TYR A 61 -18.31 26.94 1.33
C TYR A 61 -18.55 28.17 0.41
N ARG A 62 -19.58 28.15 -0.45
CA ARG A 62 -19.98 29.26 -1.33
C ARG A 62 -21.50 29.58 -1.29
N GLY A 63 -22.12 29.51 -0.12
CA GLY A 63 -23.52 29.90 0.11
C GLY A 63 -24.53 28.74 0.05
N SER A 64 -25.74 28.99 0.56
CA SER A 64 -26.85 28.02 0.70
C SER A 64 -27.30 27.49 -0.67
N ARG A 65 -27.22 26.17 -0.90
CA ARG A 65 -27.79 25.50 -2.08
C ARG A 65 -28.50 24.22 -1.64
N GLY A 66 -29.69 23.96 -2.19
CA GLY A 66 -30.45 22.72 -1.98
C GLY A 66 -30.25 21.72 -3.12
N VAL A 67 -30.42 20.43 -2.82
CA VAL A 67 -30.54 19.35 -3.81
C VAL A 67 -32.01 18.92 -3.88
N ALA A 68 -32.61 18.94 -5.07
CA ALA A 68 -33.99 18.52 -5.29
C ALA A 68 -34.02 17.27 -6.18
N ILE A 69 -34.75 16.25 -5.75
CA ILE A 69 -34.98 15.02 -6.54
C ILE A 69 -36.40 15.09 -7.11
N LYS A 70 -36.52 15.05 -8.45
CA LYS A 70 -37.81 15.06 -9.16
C LYS A 70 -38.37 13.63 -9.23
N LEU A 71 -39.60 13.44 -8.75
CA LEU A 71 -40.33 12.19 -8.91
C LEU A 71 -41.32 12.34 -10.09
N THR A 72 -41.09 11.61 -11.18
CA THR A 72 -41.99 11.57 -12.34
C THR A 72 -42.58 10.19 -12.53
N HIS A 73 -43.87 10.14 -12.85
CA HIS A 73 -44.57 8.92 -13.23
C HIS A 73 -43.89 8.25 -14.43
N GLY A 74 -43.45 7.00 -14.27
CA GLY A 74 -43.20 6.08 -15.38
C GLY A 74 -41.88 6.20 -16.16
N MET A 75 -40.86 6.96 -15.71
CA MET A 75 -39.53 6.95 -16.35
C MET A 75 -38.38 6.85 -15.35
N ALA A 76 -37.37 6.03 -15.70
CA ALA A 76 -36.20 5.72 -14.87
C ALA A 76 -35.34 6.96 -14.60
N VAL A 77 -34.98 7.19 -13.33
CA VAL A 77 -34.07 8.25 -12.91
C VAL A 77 -32.63 7.70 -12.90
N SER A 78 -31.73 8.28 -13.69
CA SER A 78 -30.29 8.01 -13.63
C SER A 78 -29.59 9.03 -12.75
N TRP A 79 -28.58 8.60 -11.99
CA TRP A 79 -27.76 9.45 -11.14
C TRP A 79 -26.34 9.56 -11.72
N ASP A 80 -25.87 10.78 -12.00
CA ASP A 80 -24.51 11.11 -12.41
C ASP A 80 -23.93 12.18 -11.46
N PRO A 81 -22.97 11.84 -10.57
CA PRO A 81 -22.40 12.77 -9.59
C PRO A 81 -21.53 13.89 -10.21
N ARG A 82 -21.33 13.92 -11.53
CA ARG A 82 -20.55 14.97 -12.21
C ARG A 82 -21.40 16.06 -12.88
N LYS A 83 -22.73 15.92 -12.91
CA LYS A 83 -23.63 16.92 -13.53
C LYS A 83 -24.24 17.86 -12.49
N ILE A 84 -23.76 19.09 -12.47
CA ILE A 84 -24.43 20.22 -11.81
C ILE A 84 -25.51 20.72 -12.76
N TYR A 85 -26.78 20.55 -12.40
CA TYR A 85 -27.88 21.17 -13.13
C TYR A 85 -28.02 22.63 -12.69
N HIS A 86 -27.79 23.56 -13.61
CA HIS A 86 -28.08 24.96 -13.39
C HIS A 86 -29.58 25.20 -13.56
N CYS A 87 -30.26 25.62 -12.49
CA CYS A 87 -31.60 26.16 -12.61
C CYS A 87 -31.47 27.60 -13.13
N THR A 88 -31.55 27.78 -14.45
CA THR A 88 -31.68 29.10 -15.08
C THR A 88 -33.16 29.49 -15.08
N SER A 89 -33.46 30.61 -14.41
CA SER A 89 -34.75 31.27 -14.20
C SER A 89 -35.53 30.86 -12.93
N LEU A 90 -35.48 31.76 -11.94
CA LEU A 90 -36.50 31.89 -10.90
C LEU A 90 -37.59 32.82 -11.47
N PRO A 91 -38.87 32.41 -11.56
CA PRO A 91 -39.97 33.35 -11.73
C PRO A 91 -40.13 34.18 -10.45
N THR A 92 -40.41 35.47 -10.62
CA THR A 92 -40.75 36.41 -9.56
C THR A 92 -42.01 35.97 -8.81
N CYS A 93 -41.97 36.00 -7.47
CA CYS A 93 -43.16 35.85 -6.62
C CYS A 93 -43.93 37.18 -6.60
N PRO A 94 -45.27 37.17 -6.67
CA PRO A 94 -46.09 38.37 -6.85
C PRO A 94 -46.42 39.09 -5.55
N ASP A 95 -45.44 39.25 -4.66
CA ASP A 95 -45.54 40.13 -3.49
C ASP A 95 -44.21 40.85 -3.28
N GLY A 96 -44.18 42.11 -3.70
CA GLY A 96 -42.97 42.91 -3.89
C GLY A 96 -42.22 43.27 -2.61
N HIS A 97 -41.19 42.49 -2.29
CA HIS A 97 -40.08 42.95 -1.45
C HIS A 97 -38.72 42.53 -2.05
N GLU A 98 -37.94 43.52 -2.44
CA GLU A 98 -36.54 43.40 -2.86
C GLU A 98 -35.66 42.97 -1.67
N VAL A 99 -34.69 42.09 -1.91
CA VAL A 99 -33.55 41.93 -0.99
C VAL A 99 -32.26 42.23 -1.75
N TYR A 100 -31.78 43.45 -1.51
CA TYR A 100 -30.44 43.92 -1.82
C TYR A 100 -29.36 43.12 -1.06
N GLY A 101 -28.21 42.94 -1.71
CA GLY A 101 -27.01 42.37 -1.09
C GLY A 101 -26.29 43.34 -0.12
N GLY A 102 -25.42 42.80 0.72
CA GLY A 102 -24.48 43.61 1.51
C GLY A 102 -23.93 42.92 2.74
N VAL A 103 -22.61 42.74 2.76
CA VAL A 103 -21.76 42.33 3.89
C VAL A 103 -21.67 43.48 4.93
N TRP A 104 -21.50 43.17 6.21
CA TRP A 104 -20.53 43.76 7.20
C TRP A 104 -20.97 43.42 8.64
N GLY A 105 -19.99 43.06 9.49
CA GLY A 105 -20.23 42.56 10.86
C GLY A 105 -20.11 43.62 11.95
N SER A 106 -20.49 43.26 13.18
CA SER A 106 -19.85 43.63 14.47
C SER A 106 -20.69 43.14 15.66
N PHE A 107 -19.97 42.77 16.73
CA PHE A 107 -20.47 42.35 18.04
C PHE A 107 -21.16 43.50 18.81
N GLY A 108 -22.20 43.18 19.58
CA GLY A 108 -22.74 44.08 20.60
C GLY A 108 -24.01 43.53 21.25
N ALA A 109 -23.90 43.02 22.48
CA ALA A 109 -25.04 42.61 23.30
C ALA A 109 -25.49 43.78 24.19
N THR A 110 -26.79 44.03 24.28
CA THR A 110 -27.45 44.55 25.51
C THR A 110 -28.96 44.31 25.45
N MET A 111 -29.50 43.82 26.58
CA MET A 111 -30.87 43.35 26.81
C MET A 111 -31.82 44.45 27.31
N GLY A 112 -33.13 44.19 27.19
CA GLY A 112 -34.23 44.75 28.02
C GLY A 112 -35.55 44.86 27.25
N THR A 113 -36.42 43.85 27.12
CA THR A 113 -37.45 43.24 28.03
C THR A 113 -38.80 43.97 28.11
N ASN A 114 -39.86 43.24 27.69
CA ASN A 114 -41.13 42.93 28.41
C ASN A 114 -42.05 42.18 27.41
N GLY A 115 -42.29 40.86 27.50
CA GLY A 115 -43.19 40.07 28.38
C GLY A 115 -44.06 39.21 27.41
N ASP A 116 -44.34 37.90 27.51
CA ASP A 116 -44.46 36.95 28.62
C ASP A 116 -44.12 35.49 28.19
N GLU A 117 -43.86 34.65 29.21
CA GLU A 117 -43.71 33.18 29.28
C GLU A 117 -42.38 32.49 28.88
N THR A 118 -41.70 32.01 29.93
CA THR A 118 -40.40 31.32 29.95
C THR A 118 -40.62 29.84 30.29
N VAL A 119 -40.32 28.92 29.37
CA VAL A 119 -40.01 27.52 29.66
C VAL A 119 -38.65 27.19 29.04
N CYS A 120 -37.69 26.83 29.89
CA CYS A 120 -36.31 26.57 29.52
C CYS A 120 -36.16 25.32 28.62
N HIS A 121 -35.66 25.52 27.40
CA HIS A 121 -34.82 24.53 26.74
C HIS A 121 -33.45 25.16 26.44
N HIS A 122 -32.42 24.70 27.16
CA HIS A 122 -31.03 24.95 26.82
C HIS A 122 -30.78 24.45 25.39
N THR A 123 -30.64 25.39 24.45
CA THR A 123 -30.05 25.08 23.15
C THR A 123 -28.54 25.21 23.32
N VAL A 124 -27.86 24.07 23.43
CA VAL A 124 -26.41 23.99 23.27
C VAL A 124 -26.10 24.36 21.82
N VAL A 125 -25.64 25.60 21.59
CA VAL A 125 -24.96 25.94 20.33
C VAL A 125 -23.59 25.30 20.39
N ALA A 126 -23.49 24.05 19.93
CA ALA A 126 -22.21 23.46 19.62
C ALA A 126 -21.66 24.15 18.37
N SER A 127 -20.72 25.06 18.56
CA SER A 127 -19.83 25.54 17.50
C SER A 127 -18.96 24.36 17.03
N HIS A 128 -19.47 23.54 16.12
CA HIS A 128 -18.62 22.63 15.37
C HIS A 128 -18.02 23.37 14.18
N LYS A 129 -16.73 23.71 14.31
CA LYS A 129 -15.79 23.71 13.17
C LYS A 129 -15.92 22.34 12.49
N THR A 130 -16.72 22.22 11.46
CA THR A 130 -16.80 21.01 10.64
C THR A 130 -15.56 20.94 9.77
N GLN A 131 -14.55 20.24 10.28
CA GLN A 131 -13.54 19.57 9.46
C GLN A 131 -14.24 18.45 8.68
N HIS A 132 -13.93 18.39 7.39
CA HIS A 132 -14.40 17.41 6.43
C HIS A 132 -14.12 15.98 6.90
N THR A 133 -15.15 15.15 6.98
CA THR A 133 -15.05 13.68 6.99
C THR A 133 -16.20 13.13 6.14
N THR A 134 -15.87 12.76 4.90
CA THR A 134 -16.83 12.21 3.93
C THR A 134 -17.27 10.79 4.33
N GLU A 135 -16.39 10.03 4.99
CA GLU A 135 -16.64 8.66 5.48
C GLU A 135 -17.63 8.59 6.65
N GLN A 136 -17.57 9.53 7.60
CA GLN A 136 -18.53 9.56 8.70
C GLN A 136 -19.94 9.85 8.19
N ASN A 137 -20.07 10.69 7.15
CA ASN A 137 -21.35 10.96 6.51
C ASN A 137 -21.87 9.76 5.72
N GLU A 138 -21.01 9.01 5.02
CA GLU A 138 -21.42 7.77 4.32
C GLU A 138 -21.85 6.68 5.31
N MET A 139 -21.09 6.44 6.38
CA MET A 139 -21.45 5.49 7.44
C MET A 139 -22.72 5.90 8.20
N ARG A 140 -22.92 7.19 8.42
CA ARG A 140 -24.16 7.72 9.03
C ARG A 140 -25.34 7.58 8.07
N THR A 141 -25.13 7.77 6.77
CA THR A 141 -26.14 7.55 5.72
C THR A 141 -26.51 6.07 5.60
N LEU A 142 -25.53 5.15 5.64
CA LEU A 142 -25.78 3.70 5.59
C LEU A 142 -26.48 3.18 6.86
N LYS A 143 -26.09 3.67 8.05
CA LYS A 143 -26.77 3.36 9.31
C LYS A 143 -28.21 3.90 9.32
N THR A 144 -28.42 5.09 8.78
CA THR A 144 -29.74 5.70 8.62
C THR A 144 -30.58 4.92 7.60
N PHE A 145 -29.99 4.41 6.52
CA PHE A 145 -30.63 3.56 5.52
C PHE A 145 -31.07 2.20 6.12
N VAL A 146 -30.21 1.55 6.92
CA VAL A 146 -30.56 0.31 7.63
C VAL A 146 -31.63 0.55 8.70
N ALA A 147 -31.62 1.71 9.36
CA ALA A 147 -32.67 2.11 10.29
C ALA A 147 -34.00 2.38 9.58
N LEU A 148 -33.98 3.02 8.40
CA LEU A 148 -35.17 3.22 7.56
C LEU A 148 -35.77 1.88 7.10
N LEU A 149 -34.93 0.93 6.68
CA LEU A 149 -35.38 -0.41 6.28
C LEU A 149 -36.08 -1.17 7.42
N ARG A 150 -35.72 -0.89 8.68
CA ARG A 150 -36.39 -1.42 9.88
C ARG A 150 -37.72 -0.73 10.16
N ILE A 151 -37.78 0.59 9.99
CA ILE A 151 -38.99 1.39 10.23
C ILE A 151 -40.06 1.08 9.15
N LEU A 152 -39.64 0.74 7.93
CA LEU A 152 -40.52 0.46 6.78
C LEU A 152 -40.91 -1.02 6.61
N SER A 153 -40.66 -1.89 7.60
CA SER A 153 -41.13 -3.29 7.63
C SER A 153 -40.72 -4.19 6.45
N PHE A 154 -39.51 -4.02 5.89
CA PHE A 154 -38.98 -4.89 4.82
C PHE A 154 -38.61 -6.32 5.31
N PRO A 155 -38.61 -7.35 4.44
CA PRO A 155 -38.30 -8.74 4.81
C PRO A 155 -36.92 -8.91 5.44
N SER A 156 -36.81 -9.81 6.42
CA SER A 156 -35.61 -9.97 7.25
C SER A 156 -34.32 -10.38 6.51
N SER A 157 -34.46 -10.91 5.30
CA SER A 157 -33.34 -11.29 4.42
C SER A 157 -32.58 -10.07 3.88
N VAL A 158 -33.26 -8.93 3.71
CA VAL A 158 -32.69 -7.71 3.13
C VAL A 158 -31.79 -6.98 4.13
N TYR A 159 -32.23 -6.81 5.37
CA TYR A 159 -31.38 -6.20 6.40
C TYR A 159 -30.21 -7.12 6.81
N LYS A 160 -30.39 -8.45 6.76
CA LYS A 160 -29.29 -9.40 7.02
C LYS A 160 -28.18 -9.25 6.00
N LYS A 161 -28.50 -9.16 4.70
CA LYS A 161 -27.51 -8.88 3.64
C LYS A 161 -26.83 -7.52 3.81
N ALA A 162 -27.58 -6.46 4.15
CA ALA A 162 -27.02 -5.14 4.41
C ALA A 162 -26.09 -5.13 5.64
N ASN A 163 -26.44 -5.85 6.72
CA ASN A 163 -25.59 -6.01 7.89
C ASN A 163 -24.35 -6.89 7.64
N THR A 164 -24.46 -7.91 6.80
CA THR A 164 -23.31 -8.72 6.39
C THR A 164 -22.33 -7.89 5.57
N HIS A 165 -22.82 -7.01 4.70
CA HIS A 165 -21.96 -6.05 3.99
C HIS A 165 -21.34 -5.03 4.94
N LEU A 166 -22.10 -4.49 5.90
CA LEU A 166 -21.58 -3.58 6.94
C LEU A 166 -20.44 -4.22 7.74
N LYS A 167 -20.55 -5.53 8.04
CA LYS A 167 -19.50 -6.32 8.71
C LYS A 167 -18.31 -6.69 7.80
N GLN A 168 -18.53 -6.86 6.49
CA GLN A 168 -17.46 -7.18 5.53
C GLN A 168 -16.66 -5.94 5.11
N THR A 169 -17.23 -4.74 5.22
CA THR A 169 -16.52 -3.47 4.95
C THR A 169 -15.85 -2.90 6.20
N THR A 170 -16.11 -3.44 7.40
CA THR A 170 -15.41 -3.09 8.63
C THR A 170 -14.54 -4.24 9.14
N THR A 171 -13.40 -4.45 8.48
CA THR A 171 -12.20 -4.93 9.18
C THR A 171 -11.41 -3.72 9.66
N THR A 172 -12.07 -2.81 10.35
CA THR A 172 -11.42 -1.72 11.07
C THR A 172 -11.14 -2.22 12.48
N MET A 173 -9.87 -2.26 12.87
CA MET A 173 -9.50 -2.33 14.29
C MET A 173 -10.31 -1.29 15.04
N LYS A 174 -10.91 -1.68 16.17
CA LYS A 174 -11.75 -0.78 16.94
C LYS A 174 -10.87 0.35 17.48
N ALA A 175 -11.45 1.53 17.74
CA ALA A 175 -10.75 2.63 18.42
C ALA A 175 -10.04 2.18 19.71
N ASP A 176 -10.56 1.14 20.35
CA ASP A 176 -10.00 0.48 21.54
C ASP A 176 -8.61 -0.15 21.30
N ASP A 177 -8.26 -0.59 20.09
CA ASP A 177 -6.95 -1.19 19.80
C ASP A 177 -5.85 -0.13 19.69
N PHE A 178 -6.19 1.09 19.24
CA PHE A 178 -5.24 2.20 19.14
C PHE A 178 -4.89 2.81 20.51
N MET A 179 -5.88 2.88 21.41
CA MET A 179 -5.65 3.35 22.79
C MET A 179 -4.73 2.44 23.60
N LYS A 180 -4.51 1.18 23.17
CA LYS A 180 -3.60 0.26 23.85
C LYS A 180 -2.13 0.63 23.67
N LEU A 181 -1.72 1.08 22.49
CA LEU A 181 -0.32 1.44 22.23
C LEU A 181 0.08 2.80 22.81
N ASP A 182 -0.87 3.66 23.16
CA ASP A 182 -0.59 4.89 23.92
C ASP A 182 -0.05 4.60 25.32
N ALA A 183 -0.37 3.44 25.91
CA ALA A 183 0.27 3.01 27.15
C ALA A 183 1.78 2.80 27.00
N ILE A 184 2.29 2.56 25.78
CA ILE A 184 3.71 2.40 25.50
C ILE A 184 4.32 3.74 25.07
N PHE A 185 3.64 4.51 24.22
CA PHE A 185 4.20 5.70 23.60
C PHE A 185 3.89 7.01 24.31
N ALA A 186 2.83 7.08 25.13
CA ALA A 186 2.46 8.24 25.92
C ALA A 186 2.02 7.86 27.37
N PRO A 187 2.77 7.01 28.09
CA PRO A 187 2.44 6.64 29.46
C PRO A 187 2.50 7.83 30.41
N ARG A 188 1.68 7.81 31.47
CA ARG A 188 1.79 8.77 32.59
C ARG A 188 2.65 8.23 33.72
N SER A 189 2.90 6.92 33.74
CA SER A 189 3.67 6.23 34.75
C SER A 189 4.46 5.07 34.14
N ILE A 190 5.75 4.95 34.50
CA ILE A 190 6.65 3.91 33.99
C ILE A 190 7.32 3.21 35.16
N ALA A 191 7.16 1.89 35.24
CA ALA A 191 7.97 1.03 36.11
C ALA A 191 9.18 0.49 35.34
N VAL A 192 10.39 0.68 35.87
CA VAL A 192 11.62 0.15 35.29
C VAL A 192 12.09 -1.04 36.12
N VAL A 193 11.74 -2.25 35.68
CA VAL A 193 12.05 -3.49 36.37
C VAL A 193 13.41 -4.02 35.94
N GLY A 194 14.34 -4.07 36.89
CA GLY A 194 15.77 -4.24 36.63
C GLY A 194 16.55 -2.91 36.64
N ALA A 195 15.92 -1.82 37.11
CA ALA A 195 16.63 -0.57 37.40
C ALA A 195 17.81 -0.83 38.35
N SER A 196 18.90 -0.09 38.18
CA SER A 196 20.14 -0.29 38.94
C SER A 196 20.81 1.04 39.27
N SER A 197 21.45 1.14 40.45
CA SER A 197 22.34 2.26 40.80
C SER A 197 23.74 2.10 40.19
N GLN A 198 24.10 0.90 39.75
CA GLN A 198 25.39 0.61 39.15
C GLN A 198 25.44 1.08 37.69
N GLU A 199 26.33 2.02 37.40
CA GLU A 199 26.62 2.52 36.04
C GLU A 199 27.06 1.39 35.10
N GLY A 200 26.79 1.55 33.81
CA GLY A 200 27.08 0.56 32.76
C GLY A 200 26.05 -0.57 32.62
N LYS A 201 25.13 -0.75 33.57
CA LYS A 201 23.99 -1.67 33.41
C LYS A 201 22.88 -1.04 32.57
N VAL A 202 22.25 -1.83 31.70
CA VAL A 202 21.14 -1.38 30.83
C VAL A 202 19.98 -0.75 31.63
N GLY A 203 19.59 -1.35 32.76
CA GLY A 203 18.54 -0.80 33.62
C GLY A 203 18.91 0.51 34.30
N ASN A 204 20.21 0.77 34.53
CA ASN A 204 20.69 2.08 34.99
C ASN A 204 20.58 3.11 33.86
N ALA A 205 21.01 2.75 32.64
CA ALA A 205 20.96 3.63 31.47
C ALA A 205 19.53 4.07 31.14
N ILE A 206 18.56 3.14 31.08
CA ILE A 206 17.15 3.47 30.79
C ILE A 206 16.56 4.39 31.87
N PHE A 207 16.77 4.07 33.15
CA PHE A 207 16.25 4.89 34.24
C PHE A 207 16.87 6.29 34.24
N SER A 208 18.18 6.38 34.01
CA SER A 208 18.92 7.63 33.82
C SER A 208 18.37 8.45 32.67
N ASN A 209 18.12 7.83 31.52
CA ASN A 209 17.61 8.49 30.31
C ASN A 209 16.21 9.07 30.50
N LEU A 210 15.33 8.36 31.19
CA LEU A 210 14.00 8.88 31.53
C LEU A 210 14.08 10.06 32.49
N LEU A 211 14.94 9.98 33.50
CA LEU A 211 15.10 11.03 34.51
C LEU A 211 15.76 12.29 33.92
N HIS A 212 16.89 12.14 33.23
CA HIS A 212 17.62 13.25 32.58
C HIS A 212 16.93 13.75 31.31
N GLY A 213 16.11 12.92 30.67
CA GLY A 213 15.23 13.35 29.58
C GLY A 213 14.12 14.28 30.04
N HIS A 214 13.93 14.47 31.36
CA HIS A 214 12.83 15.22 31.97
C HIS A 214 11.46 14.64 31.60
N PHE A 215 11.33 13.32 31.69
CA PHE A 215 10.04 12.66 31.51
C PHE A 215 9.00 13.27 32.46
N ASN A 216 7.86 13.67 31.90
CA ASN A 216 6.84 14.44 32.63
C ASN A 216 5.84 13.57 33.40
N GLY A 217 6.04 12.25 33.44
CA GLY A 217 5.23 11.30 34.20
C GLY A 217 5.96 10.77 35.45
N VAL A 218 5.37 9.79 36.12
CA VAL A 218 5.92 9.19 37.34
C VAL A 218 6.84 8.00 37.01
N LEU A 219 8.00 7.92 37.65
CA LEU A 219 8.98 6.86 37.45
C LEU A 219 9.10 5.98 38.70
N TYR A 220 8.99 4.67 38.53
CA TYR A 220 9.13 3.68 39.59
C TYR A 220 10.31 2.74 39.30
N PRO A 221 11.48 2.94 39.92
CA PRO A 221 12.56 1.96 39.83
C PRO A 221 12.21 0.70 40.64
N VAL A 222 12.26 -0.47 40.00
CA VAL A 222 12.01 -1.76 40.66
C VAL A 222 13.31 -2.56 40.72
N ASN A 223 13.78 -2.81 41.94
CA ASN A 223 15.01 -3.52 42.25
C ASN A 223 14.87 -4.23 43.63
N PRO A 224 15.14 -5.55 43.74
CA PRO A 224 14.92 -6.30 44.97
C PRO A 224 15.71 -5.84 46.20
N SER A 225 16.87 -5.20 46.02
CA SER A 225 17.80 -4.87 47.11
C SER A 225 18.03 -3.38 47.32
N ALA A 226 17.73 -2.54 46.33
CA ALA A 226 17.92 -1.10 46.45
C ALA A 226 16.73 -0.42 47.13
N ASN A 227 17.00 0.42 48.13
CA ASN A 227 15.97 1.28 48.74
C ASN A 227 15.67 2.54 47.90
N HIS A 228 16.65 2.98 47.10
CA HIS A 228 16.53 4.12 46.20
C HIS A 228 17.48 3.96 45.00
N ILE A 229 17.11 4.56 43.87
CA ILE A 229 17.94 4.65 42.65
C ILE A 229 17.86 6.08 42.14
N MET A 230 19.01 6.75 41.99
CA MET A 230 19.10 8.15 41.55
C MET A 230 18.15 9.09 42.32
N CYS A 231 18.15 8.96 43.65
CA CYS A 231 17.29 9.73 44.58
C CYS A 231 15.77 9.47 44.44
N VAL A 232 15.36 8.47 43.67
CA VAL A 232 13.97 8.03 43.56
C VAL A 232 13.75 6.77 44.40
N LYS A 233 12.64 6.71 45.15
CA LYS A 233 12.27 5.54 45.96
C LYS A 233 12.16 4.30 45.07
N ALA A 234 12.89 3.24 45.43
CA ALA A 234 12.84 1.97 44.73
C ALA A 234 11.91 0.98 45.43
N TYR A 235 11.36 0.06 44.64
CA TYR A 235 10.42 -0.98 45.09
C TYR A 235 11.02 -2.36 44.84
N SER A 236 10.78 -3.31 45.75
CA SER A 236 11.26 -4.68 45.61
C SER A 236 10.56 -5.45 44.49
N SER A 237 9.26 -5.20 44.32
CA SER A 237 8.41 -5.75 43.27
C SER A 237 7.55 -4.65 42.63
N ILE A 238 7.11 -4.88 41.39
CA ILE A 238 6.13 -4.01 40.71
C ILE A 238 4.77 -4.01 41.44
N LEU A 239 4.45 -5.09 42.17
CA LEU A 239 3.24 -5.22 42.99
C LEU A 239 3.24 -4.28 44.20
N ASP A 240 4.41 -3.88 44.69
CA ASP A 240 4.55 -3.02 45.89
C ASP A 240 4.22 -1.54 45.61
N ILE A 241 4.21 -1.16 44.32
CA ILE A 241 3.86 0.18 43.88
C ILE A 241 2.37 0.40 44.19
N GLN A 242 2.01 1.46 44.90
CA GLN A 242 0.61 1.72 45.26
C GLN A 242 -0.17 2.34 44.11
N ASP A 243 0.50 3.17 43.31
CA ASP A 243 -0.12 3.89 42.19
C ASP A 243 -0.37 2.98 40.97
N VAL A 244 -1.10 3.53 40.00
CA VAL A 244 -1.28 2.89 38.68
C VAL A 244 0.02 2.96 37.89
N VAL A 245 0.35 1.87 37.20
CA VAL A 245 1.49 1.78 36.29
C VAL A 245 0.96 1.58 34.87
N ASP A 246 1.23 2.51 33.97
CA ASP A 246 0.82 2.39 32.57
C ASP A 246 1.77 1.48 31.78
N LEU A 247 3.08 1.68 31.94
CA LEU A 247 4.14 0.96 31.21
C LEU A 247 5.08 0.22 32.15
N ALA A 248 5.36 -1.05 31.87
CA ALA A 248 6.47 -1.80 32.47
C ALA A 248 7.62 -1.99 31.46
N MET A 249 8.78 -1.44 31.80
CA MET A 249 10.05 -1.71 31.11
C MET A 249 10.75 -2.88 31.82
N ILE A 250 10.95 -4.00 31.14
CA ILE A 250 11.52 -5.23 31.74
C ILE A 250 12.94 -5.47 31.21
N ILE A 251 13.91 -5.46 32.12
CA ILE A 251 15.34 -5.66 31.86
C ILE A 251 15.87 -6.81 32.73
N LEU A 252 15.30 -8.01 32.55
CA LEU A 252 15.63 -9.21 33.32
C LEU A 252 15.83 -10.42 32.40
N PRO A 253 16.68 -11.41 32.77
CA PRO A 253 16.85 -12.63 32.00
C PRO A 253 15.52 -13.38 31.75
N PRO A 254 15.40 -14.16 30.67
CA PRO A 254 14.13 -14.69 30.16
C PRO A 254 13.20 -15.34 31.21
N GLN A 255 13.74 -16.22 32.06
CA GLN A 255 12.96 -16.89 33.12
C GLN A 255 12.38 -15.91 34.15
N ARG A 256 13.15 -14.88 34.52
CA ARG A 256 12.69 -13.84 35.45
C ARG A 256 11.76 -12.85 34.76
N ALA A 257 11.97 -12.61 33.46
CA ALA A 257 11.08 -11.78 32.66
C ALA A 257 9.66 -12.38 32.61
N LEU A 258 9.53 -13.69 32.38
CA LEU A 258 8.22 -14.38 32.41
C LEU A 258 7.47 -14.15 33.74
N LYS A 259 8.16 -14.36 34.87
CA LYS A 259 7.55 -14.11 36.19
C LYS A 259 7.19 -12.62 36.38
N THR A 260 8.05 -11.72 35.94
CA THR A 260 7.80 -10.27 36.01
C THR A 260 6.62 -9.84 35.15
N VAL A 261 6.43 -10.45 33.98
CA VAL A 261 5.26 -10.21 33.13
C VAL A 261 3.99 -10.61 33.89
N GLN A 262 3.97 -11.78 34.54
CA GLN A 262 2.82 -12.20 35.35
C GLN A 262 2.50 -11.17 36.45
N ASP A 263 3.53 -10.74 37.19
CA ASP A 263 3.37 -9.76 38.27
C ASP A 263 2.92 -8.39 37.73
N ALA A 264 3.38 -7.99 36.54
CA ALA A 264 2.96 -6.76 35.89
C ALA A 264 1.49 -6.84 35.43
N LEU A 265 1.06 -7.97 34.88
CA LEU A 265 -0.33 -8.19 34.51
C LEU A 265 -1.25 -8.19 35.74
N GLU A 266 -0.82 -8.79 36.86
CA GLU A 266 -1.54 -8.72 38.14
C GLU A 266 -1.62 -7.29 38.67
N LYS A 267 -0.57 -6.49 38.51
CA LYS A 267 -0.56 -5.06 38.82
C LYS A 267 -1.53 -4.25 37.94
N GLY A 268 -1.96 -4.80 36.81
CA GLY A 268 -2.83 -4.13 35.84
C GLY A 268 -2.09 -3.16 34.93
N VAL A 269 -0.84 -3.46 34.57
CA VAL A 269 -0.12 -2.65 33.57
C VAL A 269 -0.83 -2.68 32.22
N LYS A 270 -0.73 -1.57 31.47
CA LYS A 270 -1.43 -1.41 30.20
C LYS A 270 -0.54 -1.61 28.98
N GLY A 271 0.78 -1.59 29.15
CA GLY A 271 1.76 -1.89 28.10
C GLY A 271 3.06 -2.42 28.69
N ILE A 272 3.76 -3.24 27.92
CA ILE A 272 5.02 -3.87 28.33
C ILE A 272 6.06 -3.68 27.22
N VAL A 273 7.29 -3.36 27.61
CA VAL A 273 8.46 -3.38 26.72
C VAL A 273 9.51 -4.29 27.35
N ILE A 274 9.90 -5.34 26.63
CA ILE A 274 10.93 -6.27 27.09
C ILE A 274 12.23 -5.97 26.34
N VAL A 275 13.21 -5.44 27.06
CA VAL A 275 14.50 -5.04 26.48
C VAL A 275 15.44 -6.23 26.35
N SER A 276 15.33 -7.19 27.29
CA SER A 276 16.25 -8.31 27.40
C SER A 276 16.25 -9.24 26.18
N ALA A 277 17.44 -9.72 25.83
CA ALA A 277 17.66 -10.83 24.91
C ALA A 277 17.60 -12.19 25.66
N GLY A 278 17.84 -13.28 24.94
CA GLY A 278 17.78 -14.67 25.39
C GLY A 278 16.49 -15.40 25.02
N PHE A 279 15.75 -14.95 24.00
CA PHE A 279 14.45 -15.51 23.62
C PHE A 279 14.55 -16.31 22.31
N ARG A 280 13.65 -16.10 21.34
CA ARG A 280 13.61 -16.90 20.10
C ARG A 280 14.93 -16.94 19.34
N GLU A 281 15.70 -15.85 19.39
CA GLU A 281 16.96 -15.69 18.68
C GLU A 281 18.07 -16.64 19.17
N VAL A 282 17.94 -17.21 20.37
CA VAL A 282 18.93 -18.18 20.91
C VAL A 282 18.51 -19.64 20.73
N GLY A 283 17.26 -19.92 20.30
CA GLY A 283 16.80 -21.28 19.97
C GLY A 283 15.43 -21.67 20.53
N PRO A 284 15.08 -22.98 20.48
CA PRO A 284 13.74 -23.48 20.79
C PRO A 284 13.27 -23.20 22.22
N GLU A 285 14.15 -23.27 23.23
CA GLU A 285 13.79 -23.00 24.63
C GLU A 285 13.40 -21.53 24.84
N GLY A 286 14.19 -20.61 24.28
CA GLY A 286 13.89 -19.18 24.33
C GLY A 286 12.62 -18.83 23.55
N ARG A 287 12.35 -19.52 22.43
CA ARG A 287 11.08 -19.42 21.70
C ARG A 287 9.89 -19.85 22.55
N ALA A 288 10.00 -20.97 23.27
CA ALA A 288 8.91 -21.44 24.14
C ALA A 288 8.59 -20.44 25.27
N LEU A 289 9.60 -19.78 25.84
CA LEU A 289 9.40 -18.72 26.83
C LEU A 289 8.74 -17.48 26.22
N GLU A 290 9.19 -17.08 25.04
CA GLU A 290 8.60 -15.96 24.28
C GLU A 290 7.12 -16.21 23.98
N ASP A 291 6.78 -17.40 23.46
CA ASP A 291 5.41 -17.79 23.12
C ASP A 291 4.51 -17.82 24.38
N GLN A 292 5.03 -18.25 25.54
CA GLN A 292 4.31 -18.19 26.83
C GLN A 292 4.02 -16.75 27.28
N ILE A 293 5.00 -15.84 27.17
CA ILE A 293 4.82 -14.43 27.50
C ILE A 293 3.74 -13.80 26.62
N VAL A 294 3.81 -14.04 25.30
CA VAL A 294 2.82 -13.52 24.34
C VAL A 294 1.43 -14.03 24.67
N ALA A 295 1.27 -15.33 24.97
CA ALA A 295 -0.02 -15.91 25.32
C ALA A 295 -0.64 -15.27 26.57
N LEU A 296 0.16 -15.01 27.61
CA LEU A 296 -0.31 -14.33 28.83
C LEU A 296 -0.77 -12.90 28.54
N CYS A 297 0.03 -12.14 27.78
CA CYS A 297 -0.25 -10.76 27.44
C CYS A 297 -1.48 -10.62 26.52
N HIS A 298 -1.64 -11.52 25.55
CA HIS A 298 -2.83 -11.60 24.70
C HIS A 298 -4.10 -11.88 25.51
N ALA A 299 -4.03 -12.82 26.46
CA ALA A 299 -5.18 -13.13 27.33
C ALA A 299 -5.58 -11.93 28.21
N ALA A 300 -4.62 -11.10 28.62
CA ALA A 300 -4.86 -9.88 29.39
C ALA A 300 -5.18 -8.64 28.52
N GLY A 301 -5.01 -8.73 27.20
CA GLY A 301 -5.19 -7.60 26.28
C GLY A 301 -4.12 -6.51 26.40
N VAL A 302 -2.91 -6.86 26.87
CA VAL A 302 -1.78 -5.94 27.09
C VAL A 302 -0.75 -6.10 25.98
N PRO A 303 -0.44 -5.05 25.20
CA PRO A 303 0.56 -5.12 24.12
C PRO A 303 1.99 -5.23 24.66
N VAL A 304 2.82 -5.98 23.93
CA VAL A 304 4.25 -6.15 24.21
C VAL A 304 5.10 -5.71 23.02
N VAL A 305 6.04 -4.80 23.25
CA VAL A 305 7.12 -4.48 22.31
C VAL A 305 8.39 -5.23 22.70
N GLY A 306 9.09 -5.81 21.71
CA GLY A 306 10.24 -6.69 21.90
C GLY A 306 9.86 -8.18 21.81
N PRO A 307 10.55 -9.08 22.55
CA PRO A 307 11.75 -8.82 23.35
C PRO A 307 12.98 -8.46 22.52
N ASN A 308 14.18 -8.41 23.13
CA ASN A 308 15.44 -8.17 22.45
C ASN A 308 15.44 -6.88 21.60
N CYS A 309 15.07 -5.76 22.24
CA CYS A 309 14.96 -4.47 21.57
C CYS A 309 15.76 -3.39 22.31
N LEU A 310 16.04 -2.27 21.63
CA LEU A 310 16.64 -1.08 22.28
C LEU A 310 15.68 -0.43 23.30
N GLY A 311 14.38 -0.52 23.04
CA GLY A 311 13.31 0.22 23.72
C GLY A 311 12.58 1.18 22.78
N VAL A 312 11.86 2.14 23.38
CA VAL A 312 11.00 3.09 22.66
C VAL A 312 11.26 4.53 23.09
N ILE A 313 11.08 5.48 22.17
CA ILE A 313 11.31 6.90 22.42
C ILE A 313 10.14 7.71 21.85
N ASN A 314 9.68 8.67 22.63
CA ASN A 314 8.74 9.71 22.21
C ASN A 314 9.25 11.08 22.67
N PRO A 315 9.91 11.85 21.78
CA PRO A 315 10.46 13.16 22.12
C PRO A 315 9.43 14.19 22.60
N LYS A 316 8.19 14.14 22.07
CA LYS A 316 7.12 15.06 22.48
C LYS A 316 6.74 14.91 23.95
N HIS A 317 6.92 13.72 24.50
CA HIS A 317 6.67 13.41 25.91
C HIS A 317 7.93 13.38 26.76
N SER A 318 9.07 13.86 26.24
CA SER A 318 10.36 13.80 26.93
C SER A 318 10.72 12.38 27.36
N MET A 319 10.28 11.38 26.59
CA MET A 319 10.39 9.96 26.97
C MET A 319 11.49 9.29 26.15
N ASN A 320 12.62 9.00 26.79
CA ASN A 320 13.63 8.07 26.28
C ASN A 320 13.60 6.77 27.10
N ALA A 321 12.63 5.89 26.82
CA ALA A 321 12.51 4.57 27.44
C ALA A 321 13.38 3.55 26.68
N SER A 322 14.66 3.86 26.53
CA SER A 322 15.63 3.06 25.78
C SER A 322 17.02 3.23 26.40
N PHE A 323 17.97 2.38 26.01
CA PHE A 323 19.38 2.52 26.44
C PHE A 323 20.24 3.28 25.41
N SER A 324 19.63 4.09 24.53
CA SER A 324 20.36 5.03 23.68
C SER A 324 20.91 6.20 24.51
N THR A 325 22.02 6.81 24.10
CA THR A 325 22.63 7.93 24.84
C THR A 325 21.94 9.28 24.64
N ARG A 326 21.03 9.40 23.66
CA ARG A 326 20.45 10.68 23.23
C ARG A 326 18.94 10.60 23.10
N LEU A 327 18.24 11.59 23.66
CA LEU A 327 16.87 11.92 23.29
C LEU A 327 16.92 12.79 22.02
N PRO A 328 16.36 12.33 20.88
CA PRO A 328 16.35 13.15 19.67
C PRO A 328 15.36 14.32 19.81
N LYS A 329 15.47 15.31 18.93
CA LYS A 329 14.50 16.42 18.87
C LYS A 329 13.13 15.89 18.46
N ALA A 330 12.07 16.55 18.93
CA ALA A 330 10.73 16.32 18.44
C ALA A 330 10.63 16.74 16.96
N GLY A 331 10.05 15.87 16.15
CA GLY A 331 9.80 16.09 14.74
C GLY A 331 8.55 15.35 14.31
N ASN A 332 8.42 15.13 13.00
CA ASN A 332 7.22 14.58 12.38
C ASN A 332 7.46 13.27 11.63
N ILE A 333 8.54 12.56 11.99
CA ILE A 333 8.94 11.32 11.32
C ILE A 333 8.97 10.22 12.35
N SER A 334 8.29 9.11 12.05
CA SER A 334 8.38 7.92 12.89
C SER A 334 9.37 6.92 12.31
N PHE A 335 10.16 6.28 13.16
CA PHE A 335 11.10 5.25 12.77
C PHE A 335 10.84 3.93 13.48
N ILE A 336 10.66 2.87 12.70
CA ILE A 336 10.54 1.48 13.17
C ILE A 336 11.81 0.74 12.78
N SER A 337 12.45 0.04 13.71
CA SER A 337 13.61 -0.80 13.40
C SER A 337 13.57 -2.14 14.10
N GLN A 338 13.71 -3.19 13.31
CA GLN A 338 13.95 -4.53 13.84
C GLN A 338 15.37 -4.68 14.45
N SER A 339 16.35 -3.91 13.97
CA SER A 339 17.71 -3.92 14.48
C SER A 339 17.92 -2.89 15.59
N GLY A 340 18.24 -3.36 16.81
CA GLY A 340 18.56 -2.49 17.95
C GLY A 340 19.91 -1.78 17.83
N ALA A 341 20.95 -2.44 17.30
CA ALA A 341 22.27 -1.84 17.12
C ALA A 341 22.26 -0.73 16.06
N LEU A 342 21.48 -0.90 14.99
CA LEU A 342 21.34 0.15 13.98
C LEU A 342 20.68 1.41 14.56
N CYS A 343 19.76 1.26 15.51
CA CYS A 343 19.05 2.39 16.11
C CYS A 343 19.97 3.43 16.73
N THR A 344 21.03 3.00 17.41
CA THR A 344 21.96 3.93 18.08
C THR A 344 22.75 4.75 17.06
N ALA A 345 23.18 4.13 15.96
CA ALA A 345 23.82 4.83 14.85
C ALA A 345 22.86 5.80 14.13
N VAL A 346 21.59 5.40 13.93
CA VAL A 346 20.55 6.25 13.33
C VAL A 346 20.27 7.48 14.20
N LEU A 347 20.21 7.34 15.52
CA LEU A 347 20.02 8.47 16.44
C LEU A 347 21.19 9.46 16.41
N ASP A 348 22.42 8.96 16.36
CA ASP A 348 23.61 9.82 16.27
C ASP A 348 23.66 10.56 14.92
N PHE A 349 23.34 9.86 13.83
CA PHE A 349 23.25 10.46 12.50
C PHE A 349 22.12 11.51 12.40
N ALA A 350 20.98 11.25 13.03
CA ALA A 350 19.87 12.21 13.08
C ALA A 350 20.26 13.50 13.82
N ALA A 351 21.08 13.40 14.86
CA ALA A 351 21.57 14.56 15.60
C ALA A 351 22.49 15.46 14.76
N ASP A 352 23.34 14.88 13.90
CA ASP A 352 24.17 15.63 12.94
C ASP A 352 23.34 16.39 11.90
N ARG A 353 22.22 15.80 11.45
CA ARG A 353 21.37 16.35 10.38
C ARG A 353 20.24 17.25 10.85
N ASP A 354 20.20 17.59 12.14
CA ASP A 354 19.10 18.30 12.80
C ASP A 354 17.72 17.67 12.54
N PHE A 355 17.69 16.33 12.53
CA PHE A 355 16.53 15.55 12.14
C PHE A 355 15.74 15.09 13.38
N GLY A 356 14.44 15.44 13.42
CA GLY A 356 13.56 15.13 14.56
C GLY A 356 12.67 13.91 14.32
N PHE A 357 12.29 13.25 15.40
CA PHE A 357 11.36 12.10 15.37
C PHE A 357 10.08 12.40 16.15
N SER A 358 8.94 11.88 15.68
CA SER A 358 7.71 11.81 16.46
C SER A 358 7.72 10.58 17.36
N LYS A 359 8.05 9.41 16.80
CA LYS A 359 8.24 8.15 17.53
C LYS A 359 9.47 7.42 17.00
N PHE A 360 10.21 6.78 17.89
CA PHE A 360 11.36 5.94 17.51
C PHE A 360 11.24 4.61 18.25
N ILE A 361 11.07 3.53 17.49
CA ILE A 361 10.66 2.22 18.00
C ILE A 361 11.65 1.16 17.56
N SER A 362 12.35 0.54 18.52
CA SER A 362 13.03 -0.72 18.27
C SER A 362 12.08 -1.86 18.62
N ILE A 363 11.73 -2.68 17.63
CA ILE A 363 10.73 -3.76 17.79
C ILE A 363 11.35 -5.12 18.14
N GLY A 364 12.66 -5.27 17.94
CA GLY A 364 13.40 -6.48 18.28
C GLY A 364 12.81 -7.73 17.63
N ASN A 365 12.58 -8.75 18.44
CA ASN A 365 12.01 -10.04 18.00
C ASN A 365 10.56 -9.95 17.52
N LYS A 366 9.87 -8.82 17.76
CA LYS A 366 8.47 -8.57 17.38
C LYS A 366 7.55 -9.75 17.72
N ALA A 367 7.59 -10.16 18.98
CA ALA A 367 6.87 -11.35 19.45
C ALA A 367 5.35 -11.13 19.52
N ASP A 368 4.91 -9.90 19.77
CA ASP A 368 3.51 -9.49 19.81
C ASP A 368 3.27 -8.30 18.89
N VAL A 369 3.62 -7.08 19.31
CA VAL A 369 3.49 -5.88 18.48
C VAL A 369 4.51 -5.94 17.34
N ASP A 370 4.00 -5.91 16.11
CA ASP A 370 4.81 -5.97 14.90
C ASP A 370 4.75 -4.68 14.06
N GLU A 371 5.44 -4.70 12.91
CA GLU A 371 5.45 -3.60 11.96
C GLU A 371 4.06 -3.16 11.49
N LEU A 372 3.11 -4.08 11.34
CA LEU A 372 1.79 -3.79 10.79
C LEU A 372 0.91 -3.09 11.83
N ASP A 373 1.00 -3.52 13.09
CA ASP A 373 0.34 -2.87 14.22
C ASP A 373 0.86 -1.44 14.42
N LEU A 374 2.17 -1.26 14.32
CA LEU A 374 2.80 0.06 14.40
C LEU A 374 2.44 0.94 13.19
N LEU A 375 2.41 0.40 11.98
CA LEU A 375 1.99 1.15 10.79
C LEU A 375 0.56 1.68 10.96
N ARG A 376 -0.36 0.86 11.46
CA ARG A 376 -1.74 1.27 11.76
C ARG A 376 -1.78 2.38 12.83
N TYR A 377 -1.02 2.23 13.92
CA TYR A 377 -0.96 3.22 14.99
C TYR A 377 -0.37 4.56 14.52
N LEU A 378 0.77 4.51 13.83
CA LEU A 378 1.50 5.69 13.37
C LEU A 378 0.77 6.44 12.26
N HIS A 379 -0.04 5.76 11.45
CA HIS A 379 -0.90 6.42 10.46
C HIS A 379 -1.96 7.32 11.13
N GLN A 380 -2.44 6.95 12.32
CA GLN A 380 -3.42 7.75 13.07
C GLN A 380 -2.77 8.82 13.95
N ASP A 381 -1.46 8.70 14.19
CA ASP A 381 -0.69 9.66 14.97
C ASP A 381 -0.53 10.97 14.19
N ARG A 382 -1.17 12.04 14.69
CA ARG A 382 -1.14 13.37 14.06
C ARG A 382 0.24 14.00 14.03
N ASP A 383 1.15 13.55 14.88
CA ASP A 383 2.53 14.02 14.86
C ASP A 383 3.34 13.32 13.76
N THR A 384 2.87 12.19 13.21
CA THR A 384 3.59 11.41 12.21
C THR A 384 3.16 11.78 10.79
N GLU A 385 4.10 12.34 10.02
CA GLU A 385 3.93 12.69 8.61
C GLU A 385 4.54 11.65 7.67
N VAL A 386 5.63 11.00 8.10
CA VAL A 386 6.38 10.01 7.32
C VAL A 386 6.78 8.87 8.24
N ILE A 387 6.68 7.64 7.76
CA ILE A 387 7.16 6.46 8.49
C ILE A 387 8.37 5.89 7.78
N MET A 388 9.46 5.70 8.51
CA MET A 388 10.68 5.04 8.06
C MET A 388 10.78 3.67 8.73
N ILE A 389 11.17 2.64 7.98
CA ILE A 389 11.22 1.26 8.49
C ILE A 389 12.53 0.61 8.08
N TYR A 390 13.28 0.11 9.07
CA TYR A 390 14.30 -0.92 8.85
C TYR A 390 13.72 -2.30 9.10
N LEU A 391 13.63 -3.09 8.04
CA LEU A 391 12.93 -4.36 8.00
C LEU A 391 13.90 -5.50 7.66
N GLU A 392 13.89 -6.57 8.46
CA GLU A 392 14.65 -7.79 8.15
C GLU A 392 13.72 -8.87 7.60
N GLU A 393 12.53 -9.00 8.18
CA GLU A 393 11.50 -9.94 7.73
C GLU A 393 10.07 -9.43 7.95
N LEU A 394 9.07 -10.06 7.32
CA LEU A 394 7.64 -9.90 7.58
C LEU A 394 7.04 -11.22 8.09
N ARG A 395 6.14 -11.15 9.09
CA ARG A 395 5.46 -12.34 9.65
C ARG A 395 3.99 -12.46 9.29
N ARG A 396 3.30 -11.33 9.11
CA ARG A 396 1.88 -11.30 8.73
C ARG A 396 1.69 -11.77 7.29
N GLY A 397 0.50 -12.28 7.00
CA GLY A 397 0.15 -12.76 5.66
C GLY A 397 0.33 -11.68 4.61
N GLY A 398 0.88 -12.04 3.45
CA GLY A 398 1.22 -11.09 2.38
C GLY A 398 0.04 -10.22 1.95
N LEU A 399 -1.15 -10.82 1.84
CA LEU A 399 -2.38 -10.12 1.46
C LEU A 399 -2.84 -9.11 2.53
N GLU A 400 -2.91 -9.53 3.79
CA GLU A 400 -3.31 -8.66 4.90
C GLU A 400 -2.40 -7.43 5.00
N PHE A 401 -1.09 -7.67 4.89
CA PHE A 401 -0.08 -6.61 4.93
C PHE A 401 -0.27 -5.64 3.76
N ILE A 402 -0.36 -6.15 2.52
CA ILE A 402 -0.55 -5.31 1.32
C ILE A 402 -1.81 -4.47 1.43
N GLU A 403 -2.96 -5.06 1.78
CA GLU A 403 -4.24 -4.35 1.83
C GLU A 403 -4.24 -3.26 2.91
N THR A 404 -3.77 -3.59 4.11
CA THR A 404 -3.67 -2.64 5.22
C THR A 404 -2.74 -1.48 4.87
N VAL A 405 -1.54 -1.77 4.38
CA VAL A 405 -0.56 -0.71 4.05
C VAL A 405 -1.03 0.11 2.85
N LYS A 406 -1.71 -0.49 1.87
CA LYS A 406 -2.31 0.24 0.76
C LYS A 406 -3.41 1.20 1.20
N GLN A 407 -4.17 0.87 2.25
CA GLN A 407 -5.11 1.81 2.87
C GLN A 407 -4.37 3.02 3.45
N ILE A 408 -3.30 2.79 4.22
CA ILE A 408 -2.45 3.83 4.81
C ILE A 408 -1.82 4.74 3.74
N THR A 409 -1.34 4.16 2.64
CA THR A 409 -0.64 4.91 1.57
C THR A 409 -1.58 5.53 0.53
N THR A 410 -2.89 5.25 0.57
CA THR A 410 -3.84 5.69 -0.47
C THR A 410 -5.14 6.28 0.06
N TYR A 411 -5.91 5.51 0.83
CA TYR A 411 -7.36 5.70 0.97
C TYR A 411 -7.77 6.51 2.20
N SER A 412 -6.83 7.20 2.82
CA SER A 412 -7.04 8.04 4.00
C SER A 412 -7.10 9.52 3.65
N ASP A 413 -7.74 10.33 4.50
CA ASP A 413 -7.71 11.81 4.43
C ASP A 413 -6.27 12.38 4.53
N HIS A 414 -5.31 11.59 5.03
CA HIS A 414 -3.89 11.93 5.10
C HIS A 414 -3.03 10.71 4.70
N PRO A 415 -2.76 10.49 3.40
CA PRO A 415 -1.93 9.37 2.97
C PRO A 415 -0.52 9.48 3.53
N THR A 416 -0.11 8.47 4.31
CA THR A 416 1.19 8.45 4.99
C THR A 416 2.23 7.74 4.12
N PRO A 417 3.31 8.42 3.68
CA PRO A 417 4.41 7.79 2.96
C PRO A 417 5.17 6.87 3.90
N ILE A 418 5.50 5.68 3.40
CA ILE A 418 6.27 4.68 4.13
C ILE A 418 7.55 4.40 3.33
N LEU A 419 8.69 4.70 3.95
CA LEU A 419 10.03 4.48 3.42
C LEU A 419 10.61 3.22 4.06
N VAL A 420 11.03 2.25 3.26
CA VAL A 420 11.49 0.95 3.77
C VAL A 420 12.88 0.60 3.26
N ILE A 421 13.78 0.32 4.19
CA ILE A 421 15.03 -0.38 3.91
C ILE A 421 14.86 -1.85 4.30
N LYS A 422 15.06 -2.74 3.32
CA LYS A 422 15.00 -4.20 3.52
C LYS A 422 16.42 -4.76 3.51
N SER A 423 16.84 -5.32 4.64
CA SER A 423 18.13 -6.03 4.74
C SER A 423 18.03 -7.43 4.11
N GLY A 424 19.17 -8.09 3.90
CA GLY A 424 19.19 -9.45 3.35
C GLY A 424 18.69 -9.57 1.91
N ARG A 425 19.09 -8.62 1.05
CA ARG A 425 18.64 -8.52 -0.35
C ARG A 425 19.17 -9.63 -1.27
N THR A 426 20.40 -10.06 -1.00
CA THR A 426 21.07 -11.13 -1.74
C THR A 426 20.82 -12.45 -1.04
N SER A 427 20.99 -13.57 -1.74
CA SER A 427 20.92 -14.90 -1.11
C SER A 427 21.82 -15.00 0.12
N ALA A 428 23.06 -14.51 0.02
CA ALA A 428 24.00 -14.46 1.14
C ALA A 428 23.51 -13.57 2.30
N GLY A 429 22.99 -12.39 2.00
CA GLY A 429 22.44 -11.50 3.02
C GLY A 429 21.17 -12.06 3.68
N ALA A 430 20.31 -12.72 2.91
CA ALA A 430 19.08 -13.34 3.40
C ALA A 430 19.40 -14.49 4.36
N LEU A 431 20.41 -15.31 4.05
CA LEU A 431 20.94 -16.34 4.95
C LEU A 431 21.52 -15.72 6.23
N ALA A 432 22.29 -14.63 6.14
CA ALA A 432 22.82 -13.95 7.32
C ALA A 432 21.71 -13.38 8.23
N ALA A 433 20.68 -12.77 7.65
CA ALA A 433 19.53 -12.26 8.41
C ALA A 433 18.70 -13.38 9.05
N SER A 434 18.51 -14.50 8.34
CA SER A 434 17.84 -15.70 8.86
C SER A 434 18.56 -16.27 10.09
N SER A 435 19.88 -16.47 10.01
CA SER A 435 20.68 -16.96 11.13
C SER A 435 20.70 -16.01 12.33
N HIS A 436 20.55 -14.70 12.11
CA HIS A 436 20.51 -13.69 13.17
C HIS A 436 19.16 -13.59 13.86
N THR A 437 18.06 -13.84 13.15
CA THR A 437 16.68 -13.69 13.67
C THR A 437 16.02 -15.01 14.06
N GLY A 438 16.59 -16.14 13.62
CA GLY A 438 15.99 -17.46 13.76
C GLY A 438 14.79 -17.70 12.83
N ALA A 439 14.64 -16.89 11.79
CA ALA A 439 13.49 -16.92 10.88
C ALA A 439 13.85 -17.36 9.45
N ILE A 440 12.85 -17.81 8.69
CA ILE A 440 13.07 -18.35 7.34
C ILE A 440 13.39 -17.21 6.36
N ALA A 441 14.44 -17.38 5.55
CA ALA A 441 14.79 -16.44 4.50
C ALA A 441 13.65 -16.33 3.46
N GLY A 442 13.05 -15.14 3.33
CA GLY A 442 12.07 -14.85 2.28
C GLY A 442 12.75 -14.50 0.96
N SER A 443 12.04 -14.74 -0.16
CA SER A 443 12.53 -14.37 -1.50
C SER A 443 12.46 -12.85 -1.70
N GLU A 444 13.53 -12.25 -2.25
CA GLU A 444 13.59 -10.82 -2.56
C GLU A 444 12.45 -10.39 -3.51
N ALA A 445 12.10 -11.23 -4.48
CA ALA A 445 10.99 -10.98 -5.40
C ALA A 445 9.64 -10.84 -4.69
N VAL A 446 9.45 -11.53 -3.54
CA VAL A 446 8.23 -11.41 -2.74
C VAL A 446 8.20 -10.05 -2.03
N TYR A 447 9.29 -9.61 -1.40
CA TYR A 447 9.35 -8.31 -0.74
C TYR A 447 9.17 -7.15 -1.73
N ASP A 448 9.83 -7.20 -2.89
CA ASP A 448 9.63 -6.20 -3.94
C ASP A 448 8.17 -6.13 -4.40
N SER A 449 7.51 -7.29 -4.55
CA SER A 449 6.09 -7.36 -4.90
C SER A 449 5.21 -6.75 -3.82
N ILE A 450 5.48 -7.05 -2.55
CA ILE A 450 4.75 -6.49 -1.40
C ILE A 450 4.87 -4.97 -1.39
N PHE A 451 6.09 -4.43 -1.44
CA PHE A 451 6.31 -2.98 -1.35
C PHE A 451 5.65 -2.24 -2.53
N GLU A 452 5.77 -2.76 -3.75
CA GLU A 452 5.14 -2.15 -4.93
C GLU A 452 3.61 -2.21 -4.87
N GLN A 453 3.01 -3.32 -4.42
CA GLN A 453 1.56 -3.46 -4.33
C GLN A 453 0.95 -2.69 -3.16
N ALA A 454 1.74 -2.44 -2.12
CA ALA A 454 1.37 -1.67 -0.93
C ALA A 454 1.62 -0.16 -1.07
N GLY A 455 2.44 0.26 -2.04
CA GLY A 455 2.83 1.67 -2.20
C GLY A 455 3.92 2.13 -1.25
N MET A 456 4.73 1.20 -0.74
CA MET A 456 5.90 1.51 0.07
C MET A 456 7.07 1.88 -0.83
N ILE A 457 7.83 2.89 -0.43
CA ILE A 457 9.00 3.37 -1.17
C ILE A 457 10.22 2.67 -0.62
N ARG A 458 10.77 1.76 -1.42
CA ARG A 458 12.02 1.09 -1.08
C ARG A 458 13.20 2.07 -1.18
N VAL A 459 14.10 2.01 -0.21
CA VAL A 459 15.36 2.75 -0.20
C VAL A 459 16.54 1.79 -0.10
N ASP A 460 17.69 2.21 -0.66
CA ASP A 460 18.87 1.34 -0.79
C ASP A 460 19.90 1.56 0.31
N SER A 461 19.86 2.70 1.01
CA SER A 461 20.77 3.01 2.10
C SER A 461 20.09 3.78 3.23
N ILE A 462 20.71 3.75 4.41
CA ILE A 462 20.27 4.59 5.55
C ILE A 462 20.36 6.07 5.19
N ASN A 463 21.36 6.46 4.41
CA ASN A 463 21.50 7.84 3.98
C ASN A 463 20.31 8.29 3.11
N ASP A 464 19.89 7.45 2.15
CA ASP A 464 18.71 7.69 1.32
C ASP A 464 17.42 7.71 2.15
N LEU A 465 17.32 6.93 3.22
CA LEU A 465 16.17 6.93 4.13
C LEU A 465 15.93 8.34 4.72
N PHE A 466 16.98 8.97 5.26
CA PHE A 466 16.92 10.35 5.78
C PHE A 466 16.71 11.39 4.67
N ASP A 467 17.43 11.24 3.56
CA ASP A 467 17.34 12.14 2.40
C ASP A 467 15.91 12.18 1.87
N PHE A 468 15.27 11.02 1.69
CA PHE A 468 13.90 10.93 1.18
C PHE A 468 12.91 11.47 2.22
N ALA A 469 13.07 11.10 3.49
CA ALA A 469 12.16 11.56 4.55
C ALA A 469 12.15 13.09 4.70
N SER A 470 13.30 13.75 4.52
CA SER A 470 13.39 15.22 4.50
C SER A 470 12.53 15.83 3.38
N CYS A 471 12.51 15.19 2.20
CA CYS A 471 11.64 15.61 1.09
C CYS A 471 10.16 15.44 1.39
N PHE A 472 9.76 14.31 1.99
CA PHE A 472 8.35 14.01 2.30
C PHE A 472 7.76 14.87 3.44
N THR A 473 8.60 15.54 4.22
CA THR A 473 8.16 16.46 5.28
C THR A 473 8.04 17.92 4.82
N MET A 474 8.46 18.24 3.59
CA MET A 474 8.39 19.59 3.06
C MET A 474 6.92 20.06 2.89
N LYS A 475 6.57 21.16 3.56
CA LYS A 475 5.22 21.73 3.55
C LYS A 475 5.10 23.03 2.73
N ASP A 476 3.92 23.28 2.18
CA ASP A 476 3.51 24.57 1.62
C ASP A 476 3.06 25.57 2.73
N SER A 477 2.64 26.77 2.32
CA SER A 477 2.18 27.82 3.25
C SER A 477 0.88 27.47 3.99
N GLN A 478 0.15 26.43 3.56
CA GLN A 478 -1.06 25.92 4.20
C GLN A 478 -0.78 24.68 5.08
N GLY A 479 0.48 24.26 5.22
CA GLY A 479 0.86 23.08 5.99
C GLY A 479 0.65 21.74 5.27
N ARG A 480 0.37 21.75 3.96
CA ARG A 480 0.18 20.54 3.15
C ARG A 480 1.52 20.08 2.58
N ARG A 481 1.70 18.77 2.42
CA ARG A 481 2.90 18.21 1.80
C ARG A 481 3.01 18.69 0.35
N LYS A 482 4.20 19.16 -0.04
CA LYS A 482 4.49 19.50 -1.44
C LYS A 482 4.74 18.22 -2.23
N VAL A 483 3.80 17.88 -3.10
CA VAL A 483 3.87 16.73 -4.00
C VAL A 483 3.94 17.29 -5.43
N PRO A 484 4.89 16.86 -6.27
CA PRO A 484 4.97 17.32 -7.66
C PRO A 484 3.75 16.80 -8.44
N ALA A 485 3.21 17.61 -9.36
CA ALA A 485 2.10 17.21 -10.22
C ALA A 485 2.51 16.24 -11.35
N GLY A 486 3.82 16.00 -11.49
CA GLY A 486 4.38 15.17 -12.55
C GLY A 486 5.85 14.81 -12.29
N ASN A 487 6.61 14.61 -13.36
CA ASN A 487 8.00 14.17 -13.32
C ASN A 487 8.95 15.14 -14.02
N LYS A 488 8.50 16.34 -14.41
CA LYS A 488 9.32 17.33 -15.12
C LYS A 488 10.00 18.29 -14.15
N VAL A 489 11.33 18.29 -14.12
CA VAL A 489 12.13 19.05 -13.17
C VAL A 489 12.92 20.14 -13.87
N ALA A 490 12.94 21.34 -13.29
CA ALA A 490 13.88 22.39 -13.66
C ALA A 490 15.13 22.33 -12.78
N ILE A 491 16.30 22.46 -13.38
CA ILE A 491 17.57 22.59 -12.66
C ILE A 491 18.04 24.03 -12.78
N VAL A 492 18.38 24.66 -11.64
CA VAL A 492 19.03 25.98 -11.59
C VAL A 492 20.39 25.79 -10.93
N THR A 493 21.48 26.18 -11.59
CA THR A 493 22.85 25.94 -11.12
C THR A 493 23.75 27.14 -11.41
N ASN A 494 24.76 27.40 -10.58
CA ASN A 494 25.87 28.31 -10.93
C ASN A 494 27.09 27.59 -11.53
N ALA A 495 27.02 26.28 -11.70
CA ALA A 495 28.15 25.48 -12.18
C ALA A 495 27.68 24.41 -13.16
N GLY A 496 28.26 24.42 -14.36
CA GLY A 496 27.95 23.47 -15.44
C GLY A 496 28.22 22.01 -15.08
N GLY A 497 29.37 21.69 -14.46
CA GLY A 497 29.73 20.31 -14.09
C GLY A 497 28.68 19.62 -13.20
N PRO A 498 28.35 20.19 -12.02
CA PRO A 498 27.24 19.73 -11.20
C PRO A 498 25.89 19.69 -11.92
N GLY A 499 25.62 20.63 -12.84
CA GLY A 499 24.41 20.64 -13.67
C GLY A 499 24.31 19.43 -14.61
N ILE A 500 25.43 18.97 -15.17
CA ILE A 500 25.49 17.75 -16.00
C ILE A 500 25.21 16.51 -15.15
N VAL A 501 25.88 16.38 -13.99
CA VAL A 501 25.64 15.26 -13.05
C VAL A 501 24.17 15.23 -12.62
N ALA A 502 23.61 16.39 -12.29
CA ALA A 502 22.20 16.50 -11.93
C ALA A 502 21.26 16.07 -13.06
N THR A 503 21.61 16.37 -14.31
CA THR A 503 20.84 15.97 -15.50
C THR A 503 20.79 14.45 -15.63
N ASP A 504 21.95 13.79 -15.62
CA ASP A 504 22.06 12.32 -15.73
C ASP A 504 21.32 11.62 -14.58
N MET A 505 21.43 12.18 -13.38
CA MET A 505 20.79 11.63 -12.18
C MET A 505 19.28 11.87 -12.16
N THR A 506 18.80 12.99 -12.70
CA THR A 506 17.37 13.26 -12.87
C THR A 506 16.75 12.21 -13.79
N ILE A 507 17.35 11.96 -14.96
CA ILE A 507 16.86 10.97 -15.93
C ILE A 507 16.89 9.55 -15.36
N SER A 508 18.01 9.13 -14.77
CA SER A 508 18.14 7.78 -14.19
C SER A 508 17.25 7.55 -12.96
N SER A 509 16.79 8.60 -12.30
CA SER A 509 15.81 8.53 -11.20
C SER A 509 14.34 8.49 -11.69
N GLY A 510 14.11 8.35 -13.00
CA GLY A 510 12.77 8.26 -13.59
C GLY A 510 12.05 9.60 -13.78
N LEU A 511 12.82 10.70 -13.78
CA LEU A 511 12.33 12.06 -14.02
C LEU A 511 12.72 12.53 -15.43
N GLU A 512 12.17 13.67 -15.84
CA GLU A 512 12.46 14.32 -17.11
C GLU A 512 12.91 15.77 -16.86
N LEU A 513 13.79 16.31 -17.70
CA LEU A 513 14.04 17.74 -17.70
C LEU A 513 12.84 18.48 -18.31
N ALA A 514 12.33 19.48 -17.59
CA ALA A 514 11.28 20.35 -18.10
C ALA A 514 11.76 21.13 -19.33
N THR A 515 10.91 21.17 -20.37
CA THR A 515 11.07 22.10 -21.49
C THR A 515 10.42 23.42 -21.13
N LEU A 516 11.23 24.46 -20.94
CA LEU A 516 10.75 25.78 -20.52
C LEU A 516 9.97 26.47 -21.65
N ASN A 517 8.90 27.18 -21.28
CA ASN A 517 8.13 28.01 -22.20
C ASN A 517 8.93 29.23 -22.66
N GLU A 518 8.62 29.73 -23.86
CA GLU A 518 9.31 30.89 -24.45
C GLU A 518 9.25 32.13 -23.53
N GLU A 519 8.11 32.37 -22.87
CA GLU A 519 7.94 33.47 -21.89
C GLU A 519 8.89 33.33 -20.69
N THR A 520 9.12 32.11 -20.21
CA THR A 520 10.04 31.84 -19.11
C THR A 520 11.48 32.08 -19.57
N VAL A 521 11.84 31.62 -20.77
CA VAL A 521 13.15 31.87 -21.37
C VAL A 521 13.41 33.38 -21.56
N GLU A 522 12.41 34.14 -21.99
CA GLU A 522 12.54 35.59 -22.17
C GLU A 522 12.70 36.31 -20.83
N THR A 523 11.95 35.89 -19.80
CA THR A 523 12.11 36.38 -18.43
C THR A 523 13.51 36.08 -17.88
N LEU A 524 14.08 34.91 -18.19
CA LEU A 524 15.45 34.58 -17.80
C LEU A 524 16.46 35.49 -18.49
N LYS A 525 16.33 35.74 -19.80
CA LYS A 525 17.21 36.63 -20.57
C LYS A 525 17.21 38.07 -20.06
N SER A 526 16.07 38.57 -19.56
CA SER A 526 16.00 39.95 -19.06
C SER A 526 16.71 40.15 -17.70
N HIS A 527 16.96 39.07 -16.96
CA HIS A 527 17.54 39.12 -15.61
C HIS A 527 18.92 38.47 -15.49
N LEU A 528 19.33 37.66 -16.47
CA LEU A 528 20.59 36.93 -16.49
C LEU A 528 21.53 37.46 -17.58
N PRO A 529 22.85 37.38 -17.40
CA PRO A 529 23.80 37.83 -18.41
C PRO A 529 23.70 37.00 -19.69
N ALA A 530 24.08 37.59 -20.84
CA ALA A 530 24.03 36.92 -22.14
C ALA A 530 24.87 35.63 -22.23
N THR A 531 25.82 35.44 -21.31
CA THR A 531 26.67 34.24 -21.20
C THR A 531 26.01 33.09 -20.45
N ALA A 532 24.87 33.31 -19.77
CA ALA A 532 24.11 32.27 -19.07
C ALA A 532 23.47 31.26 -20.03
N ASN A 533 23.19 30.05 -19.53
CA ASN A 533 22.32 29.11 -20.23
C ASN A 533 20.87 29.32 -19.78
N PHE A 534 20.00 29.74 -20.70
CA PHE A 534 18.57 30.00 -20.41
C PHE A 534 17.68 28.77 -20.59
N HIS A 535 18.23 27.67 -21.11
CA HIS A 535 17.54 26.38 -21.23
C HIS A 535 17.81 25.52 -20.00
N ASN A 536 17.05 24.43 -19.81
CA ASN A 536 17.23 23.54 -18.67
C ASN A 536 18.40 22.56 -18.92
N PRO A 537 19.43 22.47 -18.06
CA PRO A 537 19.65 23.21 -16.79
C PRO A 537 19.96 24.70 -16.96
N VAL A 538 19.25 25.56 -16.22
CA VAL A 538 19.48 27.02 -16.23
C VAL A 538 20.77 27.31 -15.48
N ASP A 539 21.81 27.72 -16.21
CA ASP A 539 23.13 28.05 -15.65
C ASP A 539 23.23 29.56 -15.41
N VAL A 540 23.18 29.97 -14.15
CA VAL A 540 23.27 31.37 -13.71
C VAL A 540 24.71 31.89 -13.65
N ILE A 541 25.70 31.09 -14.05
CA ILE A 541 27.14 31.38 -14.08
C ILE A 541 27.80 31.44 -12.68
N GLY A 542 29.07 31.05 -12.60
CA GLY A 542 29.79 30.83 -11.34
C GLY A 542 29.84 32.03 -10.39
N ASP A 543 29.87 33.25 -10.92
CA ASP A 543 29.91 34.49 -10.13
C ASP A 543 28.51 34.95 -9.65
N ALA A 544 27.49 34.09 -9.74
CA ALA A 544 26.12 34.38 -9.34
C ALA A 544 25.98 34.91 -7.90
N GLY A 545 25.40 36.11 -7.81
CA GLY A 545 24.82 36.64 -6.60
C GLY A 545 23.45 36.00 -6.30
N SER A 546 22.88 36.30 -5.14
CA SER A 546 21.59 35.75 -4.69
C SER A 546 20.42 36.22 -5.56
N ASP A 547 20.52 37.40 -6.18
CA ASP A 547 19.56 37.99 -7.09
C ASP A 547 19.37 37.14 -8.36
N ARG A 548 20.47 36.64 -8.94
CA ARG A 548 20.40 35.75 -10.11
C ARG A 548 19.68 34.44 -9.78
N TYR A 549 19.96 33.84 -8.63
CA TYR A 549 19.24 32.67 -8.15
C TYR A 549 17.76 32.96 -7.92
N GLU A 550 17.43 34.08 -7.28
CA GLU A 550 16.05 34.47 -7.00
C GLU A 550 15.24 34.67 -8.28
N ASN A 551 15.79 35.39 -9.25
CA ASN A 551 15.15 35.63 -10.53
C ASN A 551 15.00 34.33 -11.34
N ALA A 552 16.06 33.53 -11.44
CA ALA A 552 16.02 32.27 -12.18
C ALA A 552 15.05 31.26 -11.58
N LEU A 553 15.13 31.03 -10.26
CA LEU A 553 14.25 30.10 -9.56
C LEU A 553 12.79 30.57 -9.61
N THR A 554 12.55 31.87 -9.47
CA THR A 554 11.21 32.44 -9.60
C THR A 554 10.65 32.19 -11.00
N ALA A 555 11.42 32.46 -12.07
CA ALA A 555 10.95 32.23 -13.43
C ALA A 555 10.60 30.76 -13.67
N VAL A 556 11.52 29.82 -13.37
CA VAL A 556 11.28 28.39 -13.66
C VAL A 556 10.18 27.77 -12.81
N ILE A 557 10.02 28.17 -11.54
CA ILE A 557 9.00 27.55 -10.67
C ILE A 557 7.58 27.98 -11.05
N HIS A 558 7.41 29.13 -11.72
CA HIS A 558 6.11 29.57 -12.23
C HIS A 558 5.76 28.98 -13.60
N ASP A 559 6.74 28.41 -14.32
CA ASP A 559 6.49 27.75 -15.60
C ASP A 559 5.57 26.53 -15.43
N ASN A 560 4.47 26.48 -16.19
CA ASN A 560 3.50 25.39 -16.15
C ASN A 560 4.06 24.03 -16.64
N ASN A 561 5.19 24.02 -17.36
CA ASN A 561 5.87 22.79 -17.77
C ASN A 561 6.81 22.21 -16.70
N VAL A 562 6.94 22.88 -15.55
CA VAL A 562 7.83 22.51 -14.45
C VAL A 562 7.00 22.00 -13.27
N ASP A 563 7.25 20.78 -12.81
CA ASP A 563 6.58 20.17 -11.65
C ASP A 563 7.32 20.42 -10.32
N GLY A 564 8.60 20.81 -10.40
CA GLY A 564 9.42 21.25 -9.28
C GLY A 564 10.86 21.55 -9.71
N ALA A 565 11.70 21.96 -8.76
CA ALA A 565 13.05 22.42 -9.06
C ALA A 565 14.14 21.81 -8.17
N ILE A 566 15.32 21.61 -8.76
CA ILE A 566 16.57 21.32 -8.06
C ILE A 566 17.49 22.54 -8.20
N VAL A 567 17.89 23.13 -7.08
CA VAL A 567 18.75 24.32 -7.02
C VAL A 567 20.12 23.91 -6.56
N ILE A 568 21.13 24.06 -7.41
CA ILE A 568 22.50 23.64 -7.16
C ILE A 568 23.36 24.87 -6.95
N LEU A 569 24.13 24.87 -5.86
CA LEU A 569 25.08 25.91 -5.53
C LEU A 569 26.43 25.30 -5.22
N THR A 570 27.45 25.79 -5.92
CA THR A 570 28.86 25.63 -5.53
C THR A 570 29.37 26.94 -4.93
N PRO A 571 30.07 26.90 -3.78
CA PRO A 571 30.62 28.11 -3.18
C PRO A 571 31.71 28.69 -4.07
N GLN A 572 31.58 29.97 -4.41
CA GLN A 572 32.59 30.79 -5.07
C GLN A 572 32.82 32.05 -4.24
N SER A 573 33.96 32.73 -4.42
CA SER A 573 34.31 33.92 -3.63
C SER A 573 33.26 35.04 -3.65
N MET A 574 32.45 35.12 -4.71
CA MET A 574 31.41 36.14 -4.89
C MET A 574 30.00 35.67 -4.46
N THR A 575 29.82 34.39 -4.15
CA THR A 575 28.50 33.80 -3.90
C THR A 575 28.06 34.03 -2.46
N ASN A 576 26.92 34.68 -2.26
CA ASN A 576 26.31 34.82 -0.95
C ASN A 576 25.39 33.62 -0.65
N VAL A 577 25.94 32.61 0.01
CA VAL A 577 25.25 31.34 0.26
C VAL A 577 24.03 31.51 1.16
N LEU A 578 24.14 32.33 2.22
CA LEU A 578 23.04 32.56 3.16
C LEU A 578 21.90 33.36 2.52
N GLU A 579 22.21 34.42 1.77
CA GLU A 579 21.15 35.18 1.09
C GLU A 579 20.47 34.35 -0.01
N THR A 580 21.22 33.49 -0.71
CA THR A 580 20.62 32.56 -1.69
C THR A 580 19.68 31.58 -1.00
N ALA A 581 20.06 31.02 0.16
CA ALA A 581 19.20 30.17 0.97
C ALA A 581 17.91 30.90 1.41
N LYS A 582 18.02 32.17 1.82
CA LYS A 582 16.87 33.02 2.15
C LYS A 582 15.94 33.23 0.95
N SER A 583 16.48 33.47 -0.25
CA SER A 583 15.69 33.60 -1.48
C SER A 583 14.91 32.31 -1.77
N VAL A 584 15.55 31.14 -1.65
CA VAL A 584 14.86 29.84 -1.83
C VAL A 584 13.70 29.70 -0.85
N VAL A 585 13.89 30.01 0.43
CA VAL A 585 12.82 29.91 1.45
C VAL A 585 11.66 30.86 1.13
N ARG A 586 11.93 32.10 0.70
CA ARG A 586 10.89 33.05 0.27
C ARG A 586 10.06 32.49 -0.90
N ILE A 587 10.72 31.92 -1.90
CA ILE A 587 10.05 31.35 -3.08
C ILE A 587 9.26 30.09 -2.70
N LYS A 588 9.83 29.22 -1.86
CA LYS A 588 9.19 27.99 -1.37
C LYS A 588 7.85 28.27 -0.70
N GLN A 589 7.69 29.39 0.00
CA GLN A 589 6.43 29.79 0.64
C GLN A 589 5.33 30.21 -0.35
N ARG A 590 5.69 30.61 -1.58
CA ARG A 590 4.77 31.16 -2.58
C ARG A 590 4.33 30.17 -3.66
N THR A 591 4.86 28.96 -3.63
CA THR A 591 4.56 27.91 -4.62
C THR A 591 4.05 26.64 -3.93
N THR A 592 3.32 25.79 -4.65
CA THR A 592 2.98 24.43 -4.21
C THR A 592 4.00 23.39 -4.67
N LYS A 593 4.83 23.75 -5.66
CA LYS A 593 5.83 22.84 -6.25
C LYS A 593 7.00 22.60 -5.28
N PRO A 594 7.54 21.38 -5.21
CA PRO A 594 8.72 21.06 -4.40
C PRO A 594 9.98 21.77 -4.94
N ILE A 595 10.83 22.22 -4.02
CA ILE A 595 12.16 22.78 -4.32
C ILE A 595 13.17 22.04 -3.44
N LEU A 596 14.15 21.40 -4.06
CA LEU A 596 15.24 20.68 -3.39
C LEU A 596 16.55 21.45 -3.65
N CYS A 597 17.38 21.59 -2.63
CA CYS A 597 18.66 22.29 -2.75
C CYS A 597 19.84 21.34 -2.73
N VAL A 598 20.88 21.64 -3.49
CA VAL A 598 22.17 20.95 -3.48
C VAL A 598 23.24 22.00 -3.21
N PHE A 599 23.61 22.17 -1.95
CA PHE A 599 24.66 23.12 -1.58
C PHE A 599 25.95 22.34 -1.38
N MET A 600 26.78 22.32 -2.43
CA MET A 600 27.95 21.46 -2.51
C MET A 600 29.08 22.04 -1.67
N GLY A 601 29.37 21.40 -0.53
CA GLY A 601 30.43 21.83 0.38
C GLY A 601 30.13 21.40 1.81
N ILE A 602 31.03 21.76 2.73
CA ILE A 602 30.84 21.50 4.17
C ILE A 602 30.97 22.81 4.94
N LEU A 603 32.12 23.49 4.82
CA LEU A 603 32.42 24.68 5.62
C LEU A 603 31.72 25.93 5.08
N ASP A 604 32.01 26.31 3.83
CA ASP A 604 31.56 27.59 3.26
C ASP A 604 30.05 27.68 3.05
N VAL A 605 29.38 26.54 2.92
CA VAL A 605 27.92 26.46 2.72
C VAL A 605 27.13 26.26 4.00
N SER A 606 27.80 25.99 5.13
CA SER A 606 27.18 25.56 6.39
C SER A 606 26.07 26.49 6.88
N ALA A 607 26.27 27.81 6.82
CA ALA A 607 25.27 28.79 7.25
C ALA A 607 23.99 28.74 6.40
N GLY A 608 24.12 28.58 5.08
CA GLY A 608 22.97 28.44 4.19
C GLY A 608 22.27 27.09 4.34
N VAL A 609 23.04 26.00 4.48
CA VAL A 609 22.50 24.65 4.75
C VAL A 609 21.66 24.65 6.03
N LYS A 610 22.21 25.19 7.12
CA LYS A 610 21.50 25.30 8.40
C LYS A 610 20.22 26.13 8.27
N TYR A 611 20.28 27.27 7.59
CA TYR A 611 19.10 28.10 7.36
C TYR A 611 18.02 27.37 6.56
N LEU A 612 18.38 26.61 5.52
CA LEU A 612 17.45 25.80 4.73
C LEU A 612 16.78 24.72 5.59
N GLN A 613 17.55 24.00 6.41
CA GLN A 613 17.06 22.96 7.32
C GLN A 613 16.07 23.53 8.35
N GLU A 614 16.42 24.64 9.02
CA GLU A 614 15.56 25.32 10.00
C GLU A 614 14.21 25.78 9.41
N HIS A 615 14.16 26.01 8.08
CA HIS A 615 12.95 26.44 7.36
C HIS A 615 12.27 25.31 6.56
N GLY A 616 12.68 24.06 6.80
CA GLY A 616 12.09 22.86 6.20
C GLY A 616 12.24 22.80 4.68
N VAL A 617 13.41 23.21 4.16
CA VAL A 617 13.82 23.00 2.77
C VAL A 617 14.84 21.86 2.72
N PRO A 618 14.57 20.76 2.00
CA PRO A 618 15.52 19.67 1.84
C PRO A 618 16.80 20.14 1.15
N VAL A 619 17.95 19.86 1.77
CA VAL A 619 19.26 20.26 1.26
C VAL A 619 20.22 19.07 1.26
N PHE A 620 20.86 18.85 0.12
CA PHE A 620 21.72 17.72 -0.17
C PHE A 620 23.15 18.18 -0.44
N LYS A 621 24.10 17.27 -0.20
CA LYS A 621 25.52 17.52 -0.50
C LYS A 621 25.85 17.34 -1.97
N PHE A 622 25.14 16.43 -2.65
CA PHE A 622 25.42 16.05 -4.04
C PHE A 622 24.14 15.88 -4.87
N PRO A 623 24.18 16.18 -6.18
CA PRO A 623 23.00 16.13 -7.05
C PRO A 623 22.31 14.76 -7.13
N GLU A 624 23.08 13.68 -7.07
CA GLU A 624 22.62 12.29 -7.14
C GLU A 624 21.52 12.02 -6.09
N SER A 625 21.73 12.50 -4.86
CA SER A 625 20.82 12.23 -3.75
C SER A 625 19.54 13.06 -3.86
N ALA A 626 19.65 14.31 -4.33
CA ALA A 626 18.50 15.17 -4.58
C ALA A 626 17.62 14.62 -5.70
N ALA A 627 18.22 14.16 -6.81
CA ALA A 627 17.50 13.58 -7.93
C ALA A 627 16.77 12.29 -7.54
N ARG A 628 17.43 11.38 -6.80
CA ARG A 628 16.78 10.15 -6.29
C ARG A 628 15.61 10.47 -5.35
N ALA A 629 15.78 11.42 -4.43
CA ALA A 629 14.72 11.82 -3.51
C ALA A 629 13.54 12.49 -4.24
N PHE A 630 13.80 13.29 -5.27
CA PHE A 630 12.75 13.84 -6.13
C PHE A 630 12.03 12.72 -6.92
N GLY A 631 12.78 11.73 -7.41
CA GLY A 631 12.23 10.53 -8.06
C GLY A 631 11.22 9.81 -7.17
N ALA A 632 11.56 9.63 -5.88
CA ALA A 632 10.66 9.06 -4.89
C ALA A 632 9.40 9.91 -4.66
N LEU A 633 9.52 11.25 -4.60
CA LEU A 633 8.36 12.15 -4.52
C LEU A 633 7.44 12.02 -5.75
N SER A 634 8.01 11.91 -6.96
CA SER A 634 7.24 11.73 -8.20
C SER A 634 6.58 10.34 -8.26
N TYR A 635 7.28 9.29 -7.80
CA TYR A 635 6.67 7.96 -7.64
C TYR A 635 5.47 8.00 -6.69
N TYR A 636 5.61 8.68 -5.55
CA TYR A 636 4.52 8.86 -4.59
C TYR A 636 3.33 9.64 -5.19
N ALA A 637 3.59 10.71 -5.96
CA ALA A 637 2.55 11.44 -6.68
C ALA A 637 1.77 10.50 -7.63
N LYS A 638 2.50 9.75 -8.48
CA LYS A 638 1.91 8.75 -9.39
C LYS A 638 1.16 7.66 -8.65
N TRP A 639 1.59 7.29 -7.44
CA TRP A 639 0.89 6.34 -6.59
C TRP A 639 -0.47 6.89 -6.17
N LEU A 640 -0.53 8.12 -5.68
CA LEU A 640 -1.79 8.75 -5.24
C LEU A 640 -2.76 9.00 -6.40
N GLU A 641 -2.26 9.43 -7.56
CA GLU A 641 -3.07 9.81 -8.72
C GLU A 641 -3.45 8.63 -9.64
N ARG A 642 -3.04 7.42 -9.28
CA ARG A 642 -3.25 6.24 -10.13
C ARG A 642 -4.73 6.04 -10.45
N GLN A 643 -5.01 5.72 -11.71
CA GLN A 643 -6.36 5.35 -12.11
C GLN A 643 -6.72 3.94 -11.65
N HIS A 644 -7.94 3.77 -11.15
CA HIS A 644 -8.51 2.47 -10.86
C HIS A 644 -9.30 1.96 -12.07
N LEU A 645 -8.74 0.98 -12.78
CA LEU A 645 -9.41 0.38 -13.93
C LEU A 645 -10.60 -0.47 -13.47
N ALA A 646 -11.67 -0.45 -14.26
CA ALA A 646 -12.79 -1.36 -14.09
C ALA A 646 -12.30 -2.82 -14.22
N GLN A 647 -12.75 -3.66 -13.29
CA GLN A 647 -12.41 -5.08 -13.28
C GLN A 647 -13.08 -5.81 -14.44
N PHE A 648 -12.44 -6.86 -14.92
CA PHE A 648 -13.06 -7.73 -15.92
C PHE A 648 -14.19 -8.55 -15.30
N PRO A 649 -15.33 -8.72 -15.98
CA PRO A 649 -16.41 -9.60 -15.52
C PRO A 649 -16.08 -11.06 -15.84
N LEU A 650 -15.01 -11.59 -15.22
CA LEU A 650 -14.61 -12.98 -15.41
C LEU A 650 -15.55 -13.92 -14.65
N LYS A 651 -15.84 -15.07 -15.23
CA LYS A 651 -16.58 -16.16 -14.60
C LYS A 651 -15.77 -17.43 -14.76
N HIS A 652 -15.53 -18.12 -13.66
CA HIS A 652 -14.75 -19.35 -13.59
C HIS A 652 -15.64 -20.51 -13.15
N ASP A 653 -15.35 -21.72 -13.63
CA ASP A 653 -15.98 -22.96 -13.18
C ASP A 653 -15.21 -23.57 -12.02
N GLU A 654 -15.30 -22.92 -10.85
CA GLU A 654 -14.58 -23.33 -9.64
C GLU A 654 -14.99 -24.71 -9.13
N ALA A 655 -16.23 -25.14 -9.42
CA ALA A 655 -16.76 -26.43 -9.01
C ALA A 655 -16.06 -27.56 -9.76
N LYS A 656 -16.01 -27.46 -11.10
CA LYS A 656 -15.31 -28.44 -11.93
C LYS A 656 -13.81 -28.43 -11.67
N ALA A 657 -13.20 -27.26 -11.47
CA ALA A 657 -11.80 -27.15 -11.12
C ALA A 657 -11.46 -27.89 -9.81
N ARG A 658 -12.32 -27.76 -8.79
CA ARG A 658 -12.17 -28.50 -7.52
C ARG A 658 -12.30 -30.01 -7.72
N GLU A 659 -13.28 -30.45 -8.49
CA GLU A 659 -13.48 -31.87 -8.80
C GLU A 659 -12.24 -32.51 -9.46
N ILE A 660 -11.63 -31.80 -10.42
CA ILE A 660 -10.39 -32.25 -11.08
C ILE A 660 -9.26 -32.41 -10.06
N ILE A 661 -9.01 -31.39 -9.23
CA ILE A 661 -7.95 -31.40 -8.21
C ILE A 661 -8.18 -32.54 -7.21
N GLU A 662 -9.39 -32.68 -6.67
CA GLU A 662 -9.73 -33.73 -5.71
C GLU A 662 -9.57 -35.14 -6.32
N SER A 663 -9.97 -35.33 -7.58
CA SER A 663 -9.81 -36.60 -8.29
C SER A 663 -8.34 -36.96 -8.53
N CYS A 664 -7.49 -36.00 -8.89
CA CYS A 664 -6.04 -36.21 -9.02
C CYS A 664 -5.41 -36.57 -7.67
N LEU A 665 -5.72 -35.81 -6.61
CA LEU A 665 -5.20 -36.08 -5.27
C LEU A 665 -5.65 -37.44 -4.72
N ALA A 666 -6.90 -37.84 -4.96
CA ALA A 666 -7.42 -39.15 -4.59
C ALA A 666 -6.68 -40.31 -5.29
N ARG A 667 -6.19 -40.08 -6.51
CA ARG A 667 -5.33 -41.02 -7.26
C ARG A 667 -3.85 -40.96 -6.85
N GLY A 668 -3.49 -40.14 -5.86
CA GLY A 668 -2.11 -39.91 -5.44
C GLY A 668 -1.28 -39.11 -6.45
N GLN A 669 -1.93 -38.43 -7.40
CA GLN A 669 -1.27 -37.64 -8.43
C GLN A 669 -1.11 -36.20 -7.96
N THR A 670 0.11 -35.83 -7.60
CA THR A 670 0.47 -34.44 -7.22
C THR A 670 1.04 -33.64 -8.39
N TYR A 671 1.39 -34.31 -9.49
CA TYR A 671 1.84 -33.68 -10.72
C TYR A 671 0.72 -33.79 -11.76
N LEU A 672 0.15 -32.65 -12.16
CA LEU A 672 -0.84 -32.58 -13.22
C LEU A 672 -0.12 -32.23 -14.52
N GLY A 673 -0.05 -33.23 -15.41
CA GLY A 673 0.42 -33.06 -16.78
C GLY A 673 -0.63 -32.39 -17.68
N GLU A 674 -0.35 -32.33 -18.97
CA GLU A 674 -1.13 -31.53 -19.93
C GLU A 674 -2.63 -31.88 -19.99
N ILE A 675 -3.08 -33.12 -19.82
CA ILE A 675 -4.53 -33.42 -19.93
C ILE A 675 -5.32 -32.78 -18.77
N ASP A 676 -5.06 -33.24 -17.54
CA ASP A 676 -5.75 -32.72 -16.34
C ASP A 676 -5.45 -31.23 -16.13
N GLY A 677 -4.23 -30.80 -16.46
CA GLY A 677 -3.79 -29.40 -16.36
C GLY A 677 -4.50 -28.47 -17.37
N LEU A 678 -4.63 -28.86 -18.64
CA LEU A 678 -5.36 -28.07 -19.63
C LEU A 678 -6.86 -28.01 -19.32
N ASP A 679 -7.45 -29.09 -18.78
CA ASP A 679 -8.83 -29.10 -18.32
C ASP A 679 -9.06 -28.14 -17.15
N LEU A 680 -8.11 -28.10 -16.20
CA LEU A 680 -8.15 -27.13 -15.10
C LEU A 680 -8.01 -25.69 -15.61
N LEU A 681 -7.06 -25.43 -16.51
CA LEU A 681 -6.86 -24.12 -17.13
C LEU A 681 -8.13 -23.66 -17.89
N ARG A 682 -8.82 -24.57 -18.58
CA ARG A 682 -10.08 -24.27 -19.28
C ARG A 682 -11.18 -23.78 -18.33
N CYS A 683 -11.21 -24.27 -17.10
CA CYS A 683 -12.19 -23.82 -16.08
C CYS A 683 -12.00 -22.34 -15.70
N TYR A 684 -10.80 -21.79 -15.93
CA TYR A 684 -10.45 -20.38 -15.67
C TYR A 684 -10.35 -19.53 -16.95
N GLY A 685 -10.88 -20.04 -18.07
CA GLY A 685 -10.98 -19.31 -19.34
C GLY A 685 -9.68 -19.26 -20.14
N PHE A 686 -8.70 -20.11 -19.83
CA PHE A 686 -7.50 -20.20 -20.65
C PHE A 686 -7.82 -20.90 -22.00
N PRO A 687 -7.37 -20.32 -23.12
CA PRO A 687 -7.51 -20.92 -24.44
C PRO A 687 -6.50 -22.06 -24.60
N VAL A 688 -6.98 -23.29 -24.45
CA VAL A 688 -6.19 -24.52 -24.56
C VAL A 688 -6.46 -25.21 -25.89
N LEU A 689 -5.45 -25.87 -26.44
CA LEU A 689 -5.61 -26.69 -27.63
C LEU A 689 -6.32 -28.00 -27.30
N GLU A 690 -7.02 -28.57 -28.28
CA GLU A 690 -7.55 -29.92 -28.15
C GLU A 690 -6.39 -30.90 -28.19
N THR A 691 -6.23 -31.64 -27.10
CA THR A 691 -5.13 -32.58 -26.90
C THR A 691 -5.69 -33.94 -26.54
N LYS A 692 -5.24 -34.99 -27.21
CA LYS A 692 -5.64 -36.39 -26.94
C LYS A 692 -4.42 -37.28 -26.78
N LEU A 693 -4.51 -38.28 -25.91
CA LEU A 693 -3.45 -39.29 -25.73
C LEU A 693 -3.60 -40.38 -26.79
N ALA A 694 -2.51 -40.66 -27.50
CA ALA A 694 -2.36 -41.83 -28.34
C ALA A 694 -1.37 -42.80 -27.70
N THR A 695 -1.72 -44.08 -27.70
CA THR A 695 -0.88 -45.19 -27.21
C THR A 695 -0.16 -45.90 -28.34
N THR A 696 -0.56 -45.67 -29.60
CA THR A 696 0.08 -46.26 -30.79
C THR A 696 0.30 -45.22 -31.89
N ALA A 697 1.25 -45.49 -32.80
CA ALA A 697 1.52 -44.62 -33.95
C ALA A 697 0.31 -44.44 -34.87
N ILE A 698 -0.49 -45.50 -35.09
CA ILE A 698 -1.70 -45.46 -35.92
C ILE A 698 -2.75 -44.57 -35.27
N GLU A 699 -3.01 -44.77 -33.97
CA GLU A 699 -3.94 -43.95 -33.20
C GLU A 699 -3.50 -42.48 -33.21
N ALA A 700 -2.20 -42.20 -33.08
CA ALA A 700 -1.68 -40.84 -33.16
C ALA A 700 -1.98 -40.18 -34.52
N ALA A 701 -1.82 -40.94 -35.61
CA ALA A 701 -2.09 -40.49 -36.96
C ALA A 701 -3.59 -40.24 -37.21
N ASP A 702 -4.46 -41.14 -36.72
CA ASP A 702 -5.92 -40.99 -36.77
C ASP A 702 -6.39 -39.72 -36.03
N LEU A 703 -5.85 -39.50 -34.83
CA LEU A 703 -6.16 -38.31 -34.04
C LEU A 703 -5.66 -37.03 -34.73
N ALA A 704 -4.45 -37.04 -35.28
CA ALA A 704 -3.88 -35.90 -36.00
C ALA A 704 -4.67 -35.56 -37.27
N GLU A 705 -5.09 -36.55 -38.03
CA GLU A 705 -5.92 -36.34 -39.23
C GLU A 705 -7.29 -35.78 -38.88
N ALA A 706 -7.91 -36.26 -37.79
CA ALA A 706 -9.18 -35.74 -37.30
C ALA A 706 -9.07 -34.30 -36.76
N MET A 707 -7.95 -33.93 -36.13
CA MET A 707 -7.71 -32.58 -35.60
C MET A 707 -7.23 -31.59 -36.67
N GLY A 708 -6.56 -32.07 -37.71
CA GLY A 708 -5.96 -31.27 -38.77
C GLY A 708 -4.45 -31.02 -38.58
N PHE A 709 -3.77 -30.79 -39.70
CA PHE A 709 -2.33 -30.54 -39.76
C PHE A 709 -2.00 -29.02 -39.84
N PRO A 710 -0.80 -28.58 -39.38
CA PRO A 710 0.26 -29.40 -38.82
C PRO A 710 0.01 -29.84 -37.37
N ALA A 711 0.38 -31.07 -37.06
CA ALA A 711 0.25 -31.68 -35.73
C ALA A 711 1.56 -31.57 -34.93
N VAL A 712 1.42 -31.76 -33.62
CA VAL A 712 2.49 -31.80 -32.64
C VAL A 712 2.32 -33.07 -31.80
N LEU A 713 3.44 -33.77 -31.57
CA LEU A 713 3.51 -34.92 -30.68
C LEU A 713 4.36 -34.60 -29.46
N LYS A 714 3.90 -35.00 -28.27
CA LYS A 714 4.65 -34.85 -27.02
C LYS A 714 4.57 -36.12 -26.16
N ILE A 715 5.70 -36.60 -25.65
CA ILE A 715 5.76 -37.76 -24.77
C ILE A 715 4.97 -37.55 -23.46
N VAL A 716 4.37 -38.63 -22.95
CA VAL A 716 3.81 -38.69 -21.59
C VAL A 716 4.53 -39.77 -20.80
N SER A 717 5.34 -39.33 -19.83
CA SER A 717 6.00 -40.20 -18.88
C SER A 717 6.23 -39.46 -17.56
N PRO A 718 5.91 -40.06 -16.39
CA PRO A 718 6.20 -39.46 -15.08
C PRO A 718 7.69 -39.18 -14.84
N GLN A 719 8.58 -39.97 -15.44
CA GLN A 719 10.04 -39.88 -15.28
C GLN A 719 10.67 -38.81 -16.19
N ILE A 720 10.01 -38.45 -17.29
CA ILE A 720 10.54 -37.51 -18.29
C ILE A 720 9.81 -36.16 -18.15
N ILE A 721 10.27 -35.35 -17.20
CA ILE A 721 9.70 -34.03 -16.91
C ILE A 721 10.10 -33.01 -17.99
N HIS A 722 11.38 -32.98 -18.40
CA HIS A 722 11.89 -32.11 -19.46
C HIS A 722 11.85 -32.81 -20.82
N LYS A 723 10.67 -32.78 -21.47
CA LYS A 723 10.39 -33.54 -22.69
C LYS A 723 11.34 -33.22 -23.84
N SER A 724 11.68 -31.95 -24.04
CA SER A 724 12.57 -31.51 -25.12
C SER A 724 13.98 -32.12 -24.99
N ASP A 725 14.50 -32.26 -23.77
CA ASP A 725 15.84 -32.81 -23.51
C ASP A 725 15.92 -34.30 -23.87
N ALA A 726 14.80 -35.01 -23.73
CA ALA A 726 14.66 -36.41 -24.12
C ALA A 726 14.26 -36.59 -25.60
N GLY A 727 14.26 -35.53 -26.42
CA GLY A 727 13.76 -35.59 -27.80
C GLY A 727 12.27 -35.99 -27.88
N GLY A 728 11.52 -35.74 -26.81
CA GLY A 728 10.14 -36.17 -26.62
C GLY A 728 9.10 -35.21 -27.15
N VAL A 729 9.48 -34.23 -27.98
CA VAL A 729 8.57 -33.27 -28.63
C VAL A 729 8.90 -33.18 -30.11
N MET A 730 7.89 -33.35 -30.96
CA MET A 730 7.99 -33.11 -32.40
C MET A 730 6.91 -32.17 -32.88
N ILE A 731 7.31 -31.17 -33.65
CA ILE A 731 6.43 -30.11 -34.15
C ILE A 731 6.45 -30.08 -35.68
N LYS A 732 5.45 -29.40 -36.26
CA LYS A 732 5.33 -29.18 -37.71
C LYS A 732 5.15 -30.47 -38.53
N LEU A 733 4.49 -31.48 -37.97
CA LEU A 733 4.17 -32.72 -38.66
C LEU A 733 2.99 -32.47 -39.62
N LYS A 734 3.20 -32.63 -40.92
CA LYS A 734 2.28 -32.18 -41.97
C LYS A 734 1.44 -33.30 -42.59
N SER A 735 1.80 -34.54 -42.32
CA SER A 735 1.09 -35.69 -42.86
C SER A 735 0.96 -36.80 -41.84
N ARG A 736 0.08 -37.76 -42.18
CA ARG A 736 -0.20 -38.93 -41.38
C ARG A 736 1.06 -39.80 -41.21
N GLU A 737 1.86 -39.92 -42.27
CA GLU A 737 3.13 -40.65 -42.28
C GLU A 737 4.17 -39.98 -41.38
N GLU A 738 4.27 -38.64 -41.42
CA GLU A 738 5.17 -37.89 -40.55
C GLU A 738 4.80 -38.06 -39.07
N VAL A 739 3.50 -38.13 -38.74
CA VAL A 739 3.03 -38.39 -37.36
C VAL A 739 3.37 -39.79 -36.89
N MET A 740 3.18 -40.81 -37.73
CA MET A 740 3.53 -42.19 -37.37
C MET A 740 5.02 -42.34 -37.11
N ALA A 741 5.87 -41.82 -38.02
CA ALA A 741 7.32 -41.84 -37.86
C ALA A 741 7.75 -41.06 -36.62
N GLY A 742 7.15 -39.89 -36.38
CA GLY A 742 7.46 -39.07 -35.22
C GLY A 742 7.08 -39.71 -33.89
N PHE A 743 5.97 -40.46 -33.85
CA PHE A 743 5.58 -41.23 -32.66
C PHE A 743 6.65 -42.27 -32.32
N GLU A 744 7.06 -43.08 -33.28
CA GLU A 744 8.06 -44.13 -33.07
C GLU A 744 9.41 -43.56 -32.62
N GLU A 745 9.84 -42.45 -33.24
CA GLU A 745 11.08 -41.78 -32.89
C GLU A 745 11.03 -41.18 -31.46
N ILE A 746 9.92 -40.54 -31.07
CA ILE A 746 9.74 -40.03 -29.69
C ILE A 746 9.85 -41.18 -28.67
N ILE A 747 9.19 -42.32 -28.92
CA ILE A 747 9.23 -43.47 -28.00
C ILE A 747 10.66 -44.04 -27.92
N ALA A 748 11.38 -44.11 -29.04
CA ALA A 748 12.76 -44.57 -29.08
C ALA A 748 13.70 -43.61 -28.31
N ASN A 749 13.55 -42.30 -28.51
CA ASN A 749 14.32 -41.28 -27.81
C ASN A 749 14.07 -41.31 -26.30
N ALA A 750 12.81 -41.44 -25.88
CA ALA A 750 12.42 -41.55 -24.48
C ALA A 750 13.09 -42.75 -23.78
N LYS A 751 13.05 -43.94 -24.40
CA LYS A 751 13.70 -45.15 -23.85
C LYS A 751 15.22 -45.06 -23.83
N LYS A 752 15.81 -44.34 -24.80
CA LYS A 752 17.25 -44.08 -24.83
C LYS A 752 17.68 -43.10 -23.73
N TYR A 753 16.83 -42.14 -23.41
CA TYR A 753 17.07 -41.17 -22.36
C TYR A 753 16.95 -41.81 -20.97
N ASP A 754 15.91 -42.61 -20.75
CA ASP A 754 15.74 -43.42 -19.54
C ASP A 754 15.10 -44.78 -19.89
N GLU A 755 15.88 -45.84 -19.75
CA GLU A 755 15.46 -47.21 -20.08
C GLU A 755 14.31 -47.71 -19.18
N ASN A 756 14.15 -47.13 -17.99
CA ASN A 756 13.12 -47.49 -17.01
C ASN A 756 11.90 -46.55 -17.04
N ALA A 757 11.84 -45.61 -17.99
CA ALA A 757 10.73 -44.68 -18.11
C ALA A 757 9.41 -45.41 -18.40
N ASP A 758 8.40 -45.15 -17.57
CA ASP A 758 7.03 -45.62 -17.80
C ASP A 758 6.37 -44.69 -18.83
N ILE A 759 6.34 -45.14 -20.08
CA ILE A 759 5.81 -44.37 -21.20
C ILE A 759 4.32 -44.70 -21.37
N LYS A 760 3.46 -43.72 -21.15
CA LYS A 760 2.00 -43.86 -21.33
C LYS A 760 1.54 -43.68 -22.78
N GLY A 761 2.37 -43.07 -23.62
CA GLY A 761 2.08 -42.75 -25.01
C GLY A 761 2.53 -41.33 -25.38
N CYS A 762 1.94 -40.78 -26.44
CA CYS A 762 2.19 -39.42 -26.90
C CYS A 762 0.88 -38.63 -26.97
N LEU A 763 0.92 -37.38 -26.50
CA LEU A 763 -0.14 -36.41 -26.73
C LEU A 763 -0.09 -35.95 -28.18
N VAL A 764 -1.25 -35.92 -28.82
CA VAL A 764 -1.50 -35.38 -30.15
C VAL A 764 -2.29 -34.09 -30.00
N THR A 765 -1.77 -33.00 -30.54
CA THR A 765 -2.43 -31.68 -30.57
C THR A 765 -2.13 -30.97 -31.88
N THR A 766 -2.96 -29.99 -32.24
CA THR A 766 -2.66 -29.08 -33.37
C THR A 766 -1.52 -28.13 -33.02
N MET A 767 -0.84 -27.60 -34.05
CA MET A 767 0.17 -26.56 -33.84
C MET A 767 -0.49 -25.22 -33.51
N ALA A 768 -0.09 -24.60 -32.41
CA ALA A 768 -0.55 -23.26 -32.05
C ALA A 768 -0.26 -22.24 -33.19
N PRO A 769 -1.16 -21.28 -33.44
CA PRO A 769 -0.89 -20.22 -34.41
C PRO A 769 0.37 -19.43 -34.04
N LYS A 770 1.03 -18.84 -35.04
CA LYS A 770 2.18 -17.95 -34.77
C LYS A 770 1.76 -16.82 -33.82
N GLY A 771 2.61 -16.52 -32.86
CA GLY A 771 2.38 -15.52 -31.84
C GLY A 771 3.69 -15.19 -31.12
N ARG A 772 3.62 -14.26 -30.18
CA ARG A 772 4.74 -13.95 -29.28
C ARG A 772 4.67 -14.87 -28.08
N GLU A 773 5.78 -15.49 -27.75
CA GLU A 773 5.89 -16.38 -26.59
C GLU A 773 6.01 -15.56 -25.31
N VAL A 774 5.12 -15.79 -24.36
CA VAL A 774 5.20 -15.27 -22.99
C VAL A 774 5.10 -16.42 -22.00
N ILE A 775 5.54 -16.16 -20.77
CA ILE A 775 5.47 -17.12 -19.66
C ILE A 775 4.59 -16.55 -18.56
N LEU A 776 3.70 -17.39 -18.04
CA LEU A 776 2.90 -17.11 -16.85
C LEU A 776 3.18 -18.22 -15.84
N GLY A 777 3.52 -17.86 -14.61
CA GLY A 777 3.80 -18.84 -13.56
C GLY A 777 3.23 -18.42 -12.21
N ALA A 778 3.16 -19.36 -11.28
CA ALA A 778 2.82 -19.08 -9.90
C ALA A 778 3.54 -20.04 -8.96
N ASN A 779 4.05 -19.50 -7.85
CA ASN A 779 4.65 -20.27 -6.76
C ASN A 779 4.05 -19.87 -5.43
N ARG A 780 3.65 -20.83 -4.60
CA ARG A 780 3.07 -20.55 -3.28
C ARG A 780 4.16 -20.48 -2.20
N TYR A 781 4.12 -19.40 -1.43
CA TYR A 781 4.95 -19.22 -0.25
C TYR A 781 4.10 -19.41 1.03
N PRO A 782 4.58 -20.15 2.05
CA PRO A 782 3.79 -20.48 3.23
C PRO A 782 3.19 -19.27 3.98
N VAL A 783 3.95 -18.18 4.13
CA VAL A 783 3.51 -16.97 4.84
C VAL A 783 2.77 -16.00 3.90
N PHE A 784 3.25 -15.85 2.66
CA PHE A 784 2.82 -14.76 1.78
C PHE A 784 1.71 -15.14 0.79
N GLY A 785 1.48 -16.43 0.56
CA GLY A 785 0.54 -16.91 -0.44
C GLY A 785 1.15 -17.04 -1.84
N PRO A 786 0.32 -17.07 -2.90
CA PRO A 786 0.78 -17.27 -4.26
C PRO A 786 1.49 -16.02 -4.82
N LEU A 787 2.69 -16.21 -5.34
CA LEU A 787 3.43 -15.23 -6.13
C LEU A 787 3.30 -15.58 -7.61
N ILE A 788 2.62 -14.72 -8.35
CA ILE A 788 2.44 -14.80 -9.80
C ILE A 788 3.64 -14.19 -10.50
N MET A 789 4.05 -14.78 -11.61
CA MET A 789 5.12 -14.35 -12.50
C MET A 789 4.56 -14.10 -13.90
N PHE A 790 5.04 -13.03 -14.54
CA PHE A 790 4.85 -12.76 -15.96
C PHE A 790 6.20 -12.43 -16.59
N GLY A 791 6.49 -12.96 -17.78
CA GLY A 791 7.71 -12.66 -18.52
C GLY A 791 7.59 -12.90 -20.01
N PHE A 792 8.60 -12.48 -20.77
CA PHE A 792 8.73 -12.85 -22.19
C PHE A 792 9.35 -14.25 -22.29
N GLY A 793 8.69 -15.17 -23.01
CA GLY A 793 9.03 -16.59 -23.05
C GLY A 793 10.24 -16.92 -23.94
N GLY A 794 10.56 -18.22 -24.03
CA GLY A 794 11.69 -18.73 -24.80
C GLY A 794 13.05 -18.37 -24.19
N ILE A 795 14.09 -18.27 -25.02
CA ILE A 795 15.47 -17.97 -24.57
C ILE A 795 15.59 -16.64 -23.79
N PHE A 796 14.63 -15.73 -23.93
CA PHE A 796 14.69 -14.42 -23.32
C PHE A 796 14.54 -14.47 -21.80
N VAL A 797 13.71 -15.37 -21.25
CA VAL A 797 13.53 -15.50 -19.80
C VAL A 797 14.77 -16.08 -19.14
N GLU A 798 15.39 -17.09 -19.75
CA GLU A 798 16.56 -17.79 -19.21
C GLU A 798 17.80 -16.88 -19.18
N VAL A 799 17.99 -16.09 -20.24
CA VAL A 799 19.18 -15.25 -20.41
C VAL A 799 19.03 -13.89 -19.73
N PHE A 800 17.89 -13.21 -19.91
CA PHE A 800 17.73 -11.82 -19.44
C PHE A 800 17.01 -11.69 -18.10
N LYS A 801 16.35 -12.75 -17.63
CA LYS A 801 15.53 -12.75 -16.41
C LYS A 801 14.54 -11.57 -16.38
N ASP A 802 13.97 -11.25 -17.54
CA ASP A 802 13.03 -10.13 -17.72
C ASP A 802 11.61 -10.54 -17.31
N VAL A 803 11.38 -10.55 -15.99
CA VAL A 803 10.14 -11.01 -15.37
C VAL A 803 9.60 -10.00 -14.37
N ALA A 804 8.30 -10.01 -14.19
CA ALA A 804 7.58 -9.25 -13.18
C ALA A 804 6.83 -10.19 -12.23
N PHE A 805 6.88 -9.91 -10.94
CA PHE A 805 6.22 -10.70 -9.90
C PHE A 805 5.15 -9.90 -9.16
N ARG A 806 4.07 -10.55 -8.72
CA ARG A 806 3.03 -10.00 -7.84
C ARG A 806 2.42 -11.06 -6.95
N LEU A 807 2.08 -10.72 -5.71
CA LEU A 807 1.27 -11.58 -4.86
C LEU A 807 -0.19 -11.55 -5.29
N ALA A 808 -0.80 -12.74 -5.36
CA ALA A 808 -2.22 -12.94 -5.58
C ALA A 808 -3.03 -12.64 -4.29
N PRO A 809 -4.29 -12.17 -4.41
CA PRO A 809 -4.99 -11.85 -5.65
C PRO A 809 -4.52 -10.53 -6.28
N ILE A 810 -4.35 -10.53 -7.61
CA ILE A 810 -4.15 -9.34 -8.42
C ILE A 810 -5.42 -8.97 -9.18
N LYS A 811 -5.50 -7.68 -9.51
CA LYS A 811 -6.59 -7.08 -10.28
C LYS A 811 -6.05 -6.52 -11.58
N ARG A 812 -6.94 -6.03 -12.46
CA ARG A 812 -6.56 -5.50 -13.79
C ARG A 812 -5.41 -4.49 -13.76
N ASN A 813 -5.40 -3.57 -12.78
CA ASN A 813 -4.30 -2.60 -12.63
C ASN A 813 -2.94 -3.27 -12.46
N GLU A 814 -2.87 -4.30 -11.60
CA GLU A 814 -1.61 -4.99 -11.32
C GLU A 814 -1.20 -5.87 -12.49
N ALA A 815 -2.13 -6.56 -13.15
CA ALA A 815 -1.86 -7.30 -14.38
C ALA A 815 -1.24 -6.39 -15.46
N ARG A 816 -1.83 -5.20 -15.69
CA ARG A 816 -1.28 -4.20 -16.62
C ARG A 816 0.12 -3.73 -16.21
N ARG A 817 0.32 -3.44 -14.91
CA ARG A 817 1.61 -2.98 -14.38
C ARG A 817 2.69 -4.05 -14.51
N MET A 818 2.36 -5.33 -14.28
CA MET A 818 3.29 -6.45 -14.51
C MET A 818 3.77 -6.47 -15.96
N MET A 819 2.85 -6.34 -16.92
CA MET A 819 3.23 -6.30 -18.33
C MET A 819 4.08 -5.09 -18.68
N HIS A 820 3.75 -3.90 -18.18
CA HIS A 820 4.52 -2.69 -18.47
C HIS A 820 5.92 -2.69 -17.83
N LYS A 821 6.14 -3.51 -16.80
CA LYS A 821 7.39 -3.55 -16.04
C LYS A 821 8.50 -4.30 -16.77
N ILE A 822 8.17 -5.29 -17.61
CA ILE A 822 9.18 -6.04 -18.35
C ILE A 822 9.82 -5.15 -19.45
N LYS A 823 11.12 -5.26 -19.63
CA LYS A 823 11.88 -4.48 -20.64
C LYS A 823 11.40 -4.78 -22.05
N ALA A 824 11.06 -6.05 -22.31
CA ALA A 824 10.52 -6.52 -23.58
C ALA A 824 9.06 -6.10 -23.82
N TYR A 825 8.42 -5.31 -22.95
CA TYR A 825 7.04 -4.84 -23.17
C TYR A 825 6.85 -4.13 -24.52
N HIS A 826 7.85 -3.39 -24.99
CA HIS A 826 7.81 -2.75 -26.31
C HIS A 826 7.68 -3.74 -27.46
N LEU A 827 8.15 -4.98 -27.28
CA LEU A 827 7.96 -6.05 -28.24
C LEU A 827 6.52 -6.56 -28.26
N LEU A 828 5.66 -6.26 -27.28
CA LEU A 828 4.22 -6.57 -27.35
C LEU A 828 3.44 -5.51 -28.14
N LYS A 829 4.03 -4.34 -28.40
CA LYS A 829 3.45 -3.31 -29.26
C LYS A 829 3.72 -3.61 -30.74
N GLU A 830 3.24 -2.73 -31.61
CA GLU A 830 3.62 -2.75 -33.01
C GLU A 830 5.13 -2.47 -33.13
N PHE A 831 5.85 -3.34 -33.83
CA PHE A 831 7.29 -3.22 -33.99
C PHE A 831 7.73 -3.78 -35.33
N ARG A 832 8.42 -2.95 -36.15
CA ARG A 832 8.99 -3.34 -37.46
C ARG A 832 7.99 -4.08 -38.38
N GLY A 833 6.74 -3.60 -38.46
CA GLY A 833 5.69 -4.21 -39.29
C GLY A 833 5.07 -5.49 -38.72
N ILE A 834 5.49 -5.93 -37.53
CA ILE A 834 4.81 -6.98 -36.77
C ILE A 834 3.66 -6.34 -35.99
N PRO A 835 2.40 -6.81 -36.16
CA PRO A 835 1.25 -6.27 -35.45
C PRO A 835 1.39 -6.34 -33.92
N ALA A 836 0.69 -5.46 -33.21
CA ALA A 836 0.61 -5.50 -31.76
C ALA A 836 -0.06 -6.80 -31.26
N SER A 837 0.35 -7.24 -30.08
CA SER A 837 -0.22 -8.41 -29.41
C SER A 837 -1.52 -8.06 -28.67
N ASP A 838 -2.39 -9.06 -28.49
CA ASP A 838 -3.62 -8.92 -27.69
C ASP A 838 -3.33 -8.82 -26.18
N THR A 839 -2.91 -7.62 -25.77
CA THR A 839 -2.54 -7.33 -24.37
C THR A 839 -3.73 -7.34 -23.42
N GLU A 840 -4.96 -7.08 -23.89
CA GLU A 840 -6.15 -7.16 -23.02
C GLU A 840 -6.47 -8.61 -22.66
N THR A 841 -6.33 -9.54 -23.61
CA THR A 841 -6.46 -10.97 -23.32
C THR A 841 -5.40 -11.42 -22.32
N LEU A 842 -4.15 -10.95 -22.43
CA LEU A 842 -3.12 -11.20 -21.42
C LEU A 842 -3.49 -10.66 -20.03
N GLU A 843 -4.03 -9.44 -19.93
CA GLU A 843 -4.51 -8.90 -18.65
C GLU A 843 -5.57 -9.82 -18.03
N LYS A 844 -6.52 -10.32 -18.82
CA LYS A 844 -7.57 -11.24 -18.37
C LYS A 844 -6.98 -12.56 -17.87
N LEU A 845 -6.06 -13.16 -18.63
CA LEU A 845 -5.42 -14.42 -18.26
C LEU A 845 -4.55 -14.31 -17.00
N LEU A 846 -3.87 -13.18 -16.79
CA LEU A 846 -3.15 -12.92 -15.53
C LEU A 846 -4.09 -12.82 -14.33
N VAL A 847 -5.25 -12.18 -14.49
CA VAL A 847 -6.28 -12.14 -13.44
C VAL A 847 -6.88 -13.54 -13.23
N SER A 848 -7.19 -14.28 -14.30
CA SER A 848 -7.65 -15.68 -14.20
C SER A 848 -6.65 -16.58 -13.48
N LEU A 849 -5.35 -16.45 -13.79
CA LEU A 849 -4.28 -17.19 -13.09
C LEU A 849 -4.31 -16.86 -11.60
N SER A 850 -4.43 -15.58 -11.28
CA SER A 850 -4.53 -15.11 -9.90
C SER A 850 -5.72 -15.67 -9.16
N ASP A 851 -6.90 -15.66 -9.78
CA ASP A 851 -8.11 -16.21 -9.19
C ASP A 851 -7.94 -17.71 -8.97
N MET A 852 -7.40 -18.44 -9.95
CA MET A 852 -7.17 -19.88 -9.86
C MET A 852 -6.29 -20.27 -8.68
N VAL A 853 -5.11 -19.64 -8.53
CA VAL A 853 -4.21 -19.96 -7.41
C VAL A 853 -4.73 -19.41 -6.07
N THR A 854 -5.66 -18.46 -6.07
CA THR A 854 -6.32 -18.00 -4.84
C THR A 854 -7.41 -18.98 -4.40
N ASN A 855 -8.23 -19.45 -5.35
CA ASN A 855 -9.35 -20.35 -5.14
C ASN A 855 -8.94 -21.79 -4.82
N HIS A 856 -7.72 -22.19 -5.23
CA HIS A 856 -7.19 -23.53 -5.03
C HIS A 856 -5.84 -23.51 -4.28
N PRO A 857 -5.86 -23.46 -2.93
CA PRO A 857 -4.67 -23.50 -2.07
C PRO A 857 -3.77 -24.72 -2.28
N GLU A 858 -4.32 -25.80 -2.84
CA GLU A 858 -3.64 -27.04 -3.17
C GLU A 858 -2.53 -26.82 -4.21
N ILE A 859 -2.71 -25.87 -5.14
CA ILE A 859 -1.70 -25.53 -6.15
C ILE A 859 -0.50 -24.89 -5.46
N GLN A 860 0.66 -25.56 -5.55
CA GLN A 860 1.95 -25.10 -5.03
C GLN A 860 2.79 -24.41 -6.10
N GLU A 861 2.82 -24.99 -7.29
CA GLU A 861 3.55 -24.47 -8.44
C GLU A 861 2.68 -24.61 -9.69
N LEU A 862 2.76 -23.61 -10.55
CA LEU A 862 2.14 -23.61 -11.86
C LEU A 862 3.04 -22.90 -12.85
N ASP A 863 3.22 -23.49 -14.02
CA ASP A 863 3.94 -22.89 -15.13
C ASP A 863 3.15 -23.07 -16.43
N ILE A 864 2.98 -21.98 -17.18
CA ILE A 864 2.42 -21.94 -18.54
C ILE A 864 3.52 -21.37 -19.42
N ASN A 865 4.24 -22.27 -20.10
CA ASN A 865 5.42 -21.93 -20.87
C ASN A 865 5.56 -22.82 -22.13
N PRO A 866 5.30 -22.32 -23.34
CA PRO A 866 4.88 -20.95 -23.64
C PRO A 866 3.35 -20.76 -23.64
N LEU A 867 2.92 -19.53 -23.34
CA LEU A 867 1.65 -18.97 -23.78
C LEU A 867 1.89 -18.18 -25.07
N MET A 868 1.25 -18.58 -26.17
CA MET A 868 1.36 -17.91 -27.47
C MET A 868 0.36 -16.76 -27.56
N VAL A 869 0.83 -15.53 -27.74
CA VAL A 869 -0.02 -14.33 -27.82
C VAL A 869 -0.14 -13.88 -29.27
N HIS A 870 -1.37 -13.82 -29.76
CA HIS A 870 -1.67 -13.51 -31.17
C HIS A 870 -1.89 -12.00 -31.36
N GLY A 871 -2.23 -11.61 -32.59
CA GLY A 871 -2.53 -10.22 -32.91
C GLY A 871 -3.75 -9.70 -32.14
N VAL A 872 -3.89 -8.38 -32.02
CA VAL A 872 -5.03 -7.74 -31.35
C VAL A 872 -6.37 -8.35 -31.80
N GLY A 873 -7.18 -8.81 -30.83
CA GLY A 873 -8.49 -9.42 -31.05
C GLY A 873 -8.45 -10.91 -31.38
N GLN A 874 -7.27 -11.52 -31.50
CA GLN A 874 -7.10 -12.95 -31.79
C GLN A 874 -6.78 -13.77 -30.52
N GLY A 875 -6.62 -13.12 -29.36
CA GLY A 875 -6.40 -13.78 -28.08
C GLY A 875 -5.01 -14.41 -27.90
N ALA A 876 -4.98 -15.55 -27.23
CA ALA A 876 -3.77 -16.31 -26.93
C ALA A 876 -4.04 -17.82 -27.03
N THR A 877 -3.01 -18.64 -26.92
CA THR A 877 -3.11 -20.11 -26.89
C THR A 877 -2.08 -20.68 -25.92
N VAL A 878 -2.53 -21.52 -24.97
CA VAL A 878 -1.63 -22.30 -24.10
C VAL A 878 -1.00 -23.41 -24.92
N ALA A 879 0.32 -23.37 -25.09
CA ALA A 879 1.04 -24.42 -25.80
C ALA A 879 1.50 -25.54 -24.85
N ASP A 880 1.83 -25.20 -23.61
CA ASP A 880 2.21 -26.17 -22.59
C ASP A 880 1.88 -25.67 -21.19
N CYS A 881 1.66 -26.60 -20.26
CA CYS A 881 1.45 -26.28 -18.85
C CYS A 881 1.94 -27.39 -17.92
N ARG A 882 2.36 -26.98 -16.73
CA ARG A 882 2.75 -27.85 -15.62
C ARG A 882 2.12 -27.34 -14.34
N ILE A 883 1.49 -28.22 -13.57
CA ILE A 883 0.90 -27.88 -12.27
C ILE A 883 1.34 -28.89 -11.22
N ILE A 884 1.78 -28.40 -10.06
CA ILE A 884 2.14 -29.21 -8.90
C ILE A 884 1.19 -28.89 -7.75
N LEU A 885 0.60 -29.92 -7.18
CA LEU A 885 -0.28 -29.87 -6.03
C LEU A 885 0.46 -30.27 -4.75
N LYS A 886 0.01 -29.73 -3.61
CA LYS A 886 0.43 -30.19 -2.29
C LYS A 886 -0.11 -31.60 -2.07
N ALA A 887 0.76 -32.53 -1.73
CA ALA A 887 0.33 -33.87 -1.32
C ALA A 887 -0.64 -33.77 -0.14
N LEU A 888 -1.68 -34.61 -0.13
CA LEU A 888 -2.48 -34.82 1.08
C LEU A 888 -1.54 -35.35 2.16
N GLU A 889 -1.37 -34.62 3.25
CA GLU A 889 -0.73 -35.16 4.44
C GLU A 889 -1.56 -36.39 4.86
N GLN A 890 -1.00 -37.59 4.71
CA GLN A 890 -1.61 -38.79 5.28
C GLN A 890 -1.79 -38.51 6.77
N ASN A 891 -3.05 -38.45 7.21
CA ASN A 891 -3.46 -38.04 8.55
C ASN A 891 -2.43 -38.41 9.62
N ALA A 892 -1.94 -37.39 10.31
CA ALA A 892 -1.45 -37.47 11.68
C ALA A 892 -2.61 -37.90 12.61
N GLN A 893 -3.04 -39.15 12.46
CA GLN A 893 -3.94 -39.86 13.37
C GLN A 893 -3.16 -40.63 14.46
N ILE A 894 -1.86 -40.35 14.63
CA ILE A 894 -1.00 -40.98 15.65
C ILE A 894 -0.57 -40.01 16.77
N SER A 895 -1.03 -38.76 16.80
CA SER A 895 -0.72 -37.81 17.89
C SER A 895 -1.95 -37.28 18.66
N ARG A 896 -3.06 -38.03 18.63
CA ARG A 896 -4.15 -37.92 19.60
C ARG A 896 -4.52 -39.31 20.15
N LEU A 897 -3.54 -39.93 20.79
CA LEU A 897 -3.60 -40.87 21.91
C LEU A 897 -2.41 -40.50 22.80
#